data_AF-A0A6G0LKV3-F1
#
_entry.id   AF-A0A6G0LKV3-F1
#
_cell.length_a   1.000
_cell.length_b   1.000
_cell.length_c   1.000
_cell.angle_alpha   90.00
_cell.angle_beta   90.00
_cell.angle_gamma   90.00
#
_symmetry.space_group_name_H-M   'P 1'
#
loop_
_entity.id
_entity.type
_entity.pdbx_description
1 polymer ?
#
loop_
_entity_poly.entity_id
_entity_poly.type
_entity_poly.pdbx_seq_one_letter_code
_entity_poly.pdbx_strand_id
1 'polypeptide(L)'
;MAVTPQSPASSRVTTATNGYEPLSVNVNRPSERAGGLRFAQDAEKRKPTDEEDELPKPVEIVPWRMRERMKTMDVALVLCLNIGTDPPDVEKSAPCARKECWVDPFSMPAKKAIETIGNTLQSQYERWQPRARYKQSLDPTVEKIRELCVNRRRLAKHDRVLFHYNGHGVPRPTQNGEVWVFNKSYTQYIPLELRQVLVFIWAKILALDSSCQTDLVKDDGHSYFISHLAAGLHNGGGNQNAYSAAGNLMPPEQKVMAAFIISVICNDYLPGQKSCLPQYLHKICVNLLQDPDEEVPRMLGAKLRDERPEYQEKFQQGPGTVPSGVGDSHAMPPAAPASTVGDYPVHVPPSMEKYGRHEDFPPSLVSTCYERHKTHFSDPILEPLREDEDPLSEKVPRSHLRCRGPLQEEVKNFSLNLRQRAVLNNDAEMTSLLLFHPYETMLLVADEKDQISLYNFEETETKVLSFGNKNPPGSRLTSLNWINEAEESLLTCGSDDGVIKIYHGLHSPHPSIDSPKLLSAFVAVPDLVPGTRGSGLVMNWQQQAGAMYAGGNSSMLRGWDLRQEKCTVALPTQTDSCITSMASDESIPGMVVAGFGDGTLRIFDSRSRPDYSVKTIMREHASWVVQTHIYAGRNELLTGSVTGELKFWDLRYPKNSVKSLEAHRSPMTALAVHDYAPIFASGSHNQFIKVFRSDGEQLALIRYHEGFLGERIGPVSCLAFHPRRLFLAAGATDSVVAVYSSDN
;
A
#
# COMPACT_ATOMS: atom_id res chain seq x y z
N MET A 1 82.17 36.17 20.98
CA MET A 1 82.35 35.18 19.91
C MET A 1 82.57 33.84 20.59
N ALA A 2 81.87 32.78 20.16
CA ALA A 2 81.53 31.58 20.96
C ALA A 2 80.47 31.89 22.04
N VAL A 3 79.51 31.05 22.42
CA VAL A 3 79.47 29.62 22.80
C VAL A 3 77.96 29.21 22.78
N THR A 4 77.46 28.34 21.87
CA THR A 4 77.10 26.89 22.02
C THR A 4 76.26 26.48 23.26
N PRO A 5 75.57 25.32 23.28
CA PRO A 5 74.74 24.64 22.28
C PRO A 5 73.41 24.04 22.87
N GLN A 6 72.51 23.53 22.01
CA GLN A 6 71.30 22.78 22.36
C GLN A 6 71.57 21.28 22.61
N SER A 7 70.79 20.66 23.51
CA SER A 7 70.35 19.25 23.49
C SER A 7 69.15 19.06 24.47
N PRO A 8 68.42 17.91 24.48
CA PRO A 8 67.01 17.83 24.08
C PRO A 8 66.04 17.45 25.23
N ALA A 9 64.74 17.66 25.03
CA ALA A 9 63.70 17.25 25.99
C ALA A 9 62.80 16.14 25.43
N SER A 10 62.75 15.03 26.18
CA SER A 10 61.93 13.85 25.94
C SER A 10 60.55 13.93 26.63
N SER A 11 59.58 13.36 25.94
CA SER A 11 58.21 12.98 26.29
C SER A 11 57.85 12.67 27.75
N ARG A 12 56.64 13.10 28.16
CA ARG A 12 55.76 12.32 29.05
C ARG A 12 54.29 12.54 28.71
N VAL A 13 53.55 11.43 28.82
CA VAL A 13 52.16 11.15 28.45
C VAL A 13 51.16 11.78 29.43
N THR A 14 50.07 12.35 28.90
CA THR A 14 48.82 12.57 29.63
C THR A 14 47.64 12.13 28.77
N THR A 15 46.84 11.24 29.35
CA THR A 15 45.56 10.69 28.89
C THR A 15 44.49 11.77 28.75
N ALA A 16 43.90 11.91 27.57
CA ALA A 16 42.71 12.73 27.33
C ALA A 16 41.54 11.82 26.93
N THR A 17 40.51 11.81 27.78
CA THR A 17 39.17 11.31 27.50
C THR A 17 38.44 12.28 26.57
N ASN A 18 38.20 11.90 25.31
CA ASN A 18 37.31 12.64 24.42
C ASN A 18 35.93 11.99 24.42
N GLY A 19 34.94 12.73 24.96
CA GLY A 19 33.53 12.46 24.77
C GLY A 19 33.13 12.73 23.32
N TYR A 20 32.51 11.75 22.68
CA TYR A 20 31.77 11.93 21.44
C TYR A 20 30.30 12.14 21.83
N GLU A 21 29.79 13.36 21.60
CA GLU A 21 28.35 13.59 21.48
C GLU A 21 27.87 12.97 20.17
N PRO A 22 26.81 12.14 20.18
CA PRO A 22 26.20 11.68 18.94
C PRO A 22 25.39 12.81 18.32
N LEU A 23 25.65 13.07 17.03
CA LEU A 23 24.91 14.00 16.18
C LEU A 23 23.39 13.73 16.28
N SER A 24 22.66 14.73 16.76
CA SER A 24 21.21 14.77 16.78
C SER A 24 20.66 14.65 15.35
N VAL A 25 20.07 13.51 15.03
CA VAL A 25 19.29 13.31 13.81
C VAL A 25 18.06 14.21 13.88
N ASN A 26 17.80 14.95 12.81
CA ASN A 26 16.72 15.93 12.71
C ASN A 26 15.35 15.21 12.70
N VAL A 27 14.67 15.11 13.85
CA VAL A 27 13.40 14.36 14.06
C VAL A 27 12.15 15.17 13.66
N ASN A 28 12.17 15.84 12.52
CA ASN A 28 11.04 16.71 12.09
C ASN A 28 10.48 16.39 10.69
N ARG A 29 10.58 15.14 10.24
CA ARG A 29 9.68 14.62 9.20
C ARG A 29 8.68 13.68 9.85
N PRO A 30 7.36 13.82 9.61
CA PRO A 30 6.42 12.78 10.00
C PRO A 30 6.91 11.48 9.36
N SER A 31 7.09 10.45 10.18
CA SER A 31 7.52 9.14 9.70
C SER A 31 6.46 8.64 8.72
N GLU A 32 6.74 8.75 7.42
CA GLU A 32 6.04 7.97 6.41
C GLU A 32 6.14 6.50 6.86
N ARG A 33 5.00 5.91 7.25
CA ARG A 33 4.87 4.56 7.84
C ARG A 33 5.88 3.59 7.19
N ALA A 34 6.94 3.26 7.91
CA ALA A 34 8.00 2.38 7.43
C ALA A 34 7.45 0.94 7.38
N GLY A 35 7.27 0.42 6.17
CA GLY A 35 6.82 -0.96 5.94
C GLY A 35 5.31 -1.19 5.83
N GLY A 36 4.47 -0.14 5.90
CA GLY A 36 3.04 -0.29 5.63
C GLY A 36 2.80 -0.74 4.20
N LEU A 37 2.32 -1.98 4.01
CA LEU A 37 1.59 -2.36 2.79
C LEU A 37 0.60 -1.23 2.49
N ARG A 38 0.56 -0.73 1.25
CA ARG A 38 -0.46 0.25 0.84
C ARG A 38 -1.88 -0.26 1.21
N PHE A 39 -2.06 -1.58 1.13
CA PHE A 39 -3.28 -2.26 1.55
C PHE A 39 -3.48 -2.46 3.05
N ALA A 40 -2.47 -2.34 3.92
CA ALA A 40 -2.73 -2.30 5.36
C ALA A 40 -3.42 -0.98 5.74
N GLN A 41 -3.02 0.13 5.09
CA GLN A 41 -3.67 1.43 5.24
C GLN A 41 -5.07 1.46 4.59
N ASP A 42 -5.27 0.74 3.48
CA ASP A 42 -6.59 0.57 2.87
C ASP A 42 -7.44 -0.52 3.58
N ALA A 43 -6.85 -1.48 4.29
CA ALA A 43 -7.56 -2.47 5.10
C ALA A 43 -8.20 -1.84 6.34
N GLU A 44 -7.59 -0.80 6.92
CA GLU A 44 -8.25 0.06 7.92
C GLU A 44 -9.46 0.82 7.33
N LYS A 45 -9.44 1.13 6.02
CA LYS A 45 -10.55 1.79 5.30
C LYS A 45 -11.60 0.84 4.75
N ARG A 46 -11.28 -0.45 4.60
CA ARG A 46 -12.25 -1.51 4.26
C ARG A 46 -13.24 -1.60 5.41
N LYS A 47 -14.44 -1.03 5.22
CA LYS A 47 -15.53 -1.26 6.17
C LYS A 47 -15.87 -2.76 6.13
N PRO A 48 -16.38 -3.35 7.22
CA PRO A 48 -16.84 -4.74 7.25
C PRO A 48 -17.86 -5.11 6.16
N THR A 49 -18.40 -4.12 5.45
CA THR A 49 -19.36 -4.25 4.34
C THR A 49 -18.73 -4.45 2.96
N ASP A 50 -17.41 -4.33 2.84
CA ASP A 50 -16.66 -4.48 1.58
C ASP A 50 -16.15 -5.92 1.42
N GLU A 51 -17.07 -6.89 1.54
CA GLU A 51 -16.78 -8.30 1.29
C GLU A 51 -16.44 -8.52 -0.20
N GLU A 52 -15.27 -9.09 -0.47
CA GLU A 52 -14.79 -9.44 -1.82
C GLU A 52 -15.45 -10.72 -2.38
N ASP A 53 -16.38 -11.35 -1.65
CA ASP A 53 -17.05 -12.61 -2.02
C ASP A 53 -18.59 -12.53 -2.12
N GLU A 54 -19.22 -11.39 -1.84
CA GLU A 54 -20.64 -11.25 -2.19
C GLU A 54 -20.75 -11.02 -3.71
N LEU A 55 -21.44 -11.95 -4.39
CA LEU A 55 -22.06 -11.74 -5.71
C LEU A 55 -22.47 -10.27 -5.86
N PRO A 56 -22.27 -9.62 -7.04
CA PRO A 56 -22.66 -8.22 -7.22
C PRO A 56 -24.05 -8.04 -6.64
N LYS A 57 -24.14 -7.26 -5.54
CA LYS A 57 -25.40 -7.11 -4.80
C LYS A 57 -26.46 -6.83 -5.85
N PRO A 58 -27.53 -7.65 -5.94
CA PRO A 58 -28.54 -7.50 -6.98
C PRO A 58 -28.92 -6.04 -7.01
N VAL A 59 -28.88 -5.42 -8.21
CA VAL A 59 -29.09 -3.99 -8.44
C VAL A 59 -30.06 -3.49 -7.40
N GLU A 60 -29.56 -2.72 -6.43
CA GLU A 60 -30.38 -2.32 -5.29
C GLU A 60 -31.59 -1.63 -5.90
N ILE A 61 -32.76 -2.27 -5.80
CA ILE A 61 -34.01 -1.73 -6.33
C ILE A 61 -34.16 -0.43 -5.57
N VAL A 62 -33.79 0.68 -6.20
CA VAL A 62 -33.83 1.99 -5.56
C VAL A 62 -35.25 2.15 -5.10
N PRO A 63 -35.52 2.09 -3.78
CA PRO A 63 -36.88 2.18 -3.31
C PRO A 63 -37.37 3.54 -3.79
N TRP A 64 -38.50 3.55 -4.50
CA TRP A 64 -39.19 4.78 -4.93
C TRP A 64 -39.44 5.76 -3.77
N ARG A 65 -39.25 5.29 -2.52
CA ARG A 65 -39.11 6.11 -1.32
C ARG A 65 -37.70 6.67 -1.20
N MET A 66 -37.56 7.97 -1.46
CA MET A 66 -36.41 8.75 -0.98
C MET A 66 -36.24 8.53 0.53
N ARG A 67 -35.20 7.79 0.94
CA ARG A 67 -34.89 7.53 2.35
C ARG A 67 -34.40 8.81 3.07
N GLU A 68 -33.66 9.66 2.35
CA GLU A 68 -33.21 10.96 2.83
C GLU A 68 -33.89 12.10 2.08
N ARG A 69 -34.71 12.87 2.79
CA ARG A 69 -35.23 14.14 2.28
C ARG A 69 -34.20 15.24 2.56
N MET A 70 -33.30 15.47 1.61
CA MET A 70 -32.37 16.60 1.65
C MET A 70 -33.14 17.92 1.76
N LYS A 71 -32.84 18.71 2.79
CA LYS A 71 -33.47 20.02 2.99
C LYS A 71 -32.52 21.10 2.52
N THR A 72 -33.08 22.16 1.96
CA THR A 72 -32.34 23.38 1.65
C THR A 72 -32.61 24.36 2.78
N MET A 73 -31.77 24.33 3.81
CA MET A 73 -31.95 25.14 5.03
C MET A 73 -31.06 26.38 5.06
N ASP A 74 -30.13 26.52 4.12
CA ASP A 74 -29.26 27.70 3.99
C ASP A 74 -29.33 28.27 2.57
N VAL A 75 -29.52 29.58 2.48
CA VAL A 75 -29.65 30.30 1.22
C VAL A 75 -28.74 31.53 1.23
N ALA A 76 -27.90 31.64 0.20
CA ALA A 76 -27.07 32.80 -0.08
C ALA A 76 -27.67 33.56 -1.28
N LEU A 77 -28.04 34.82 -1.07
CA LEU A 77 -28.56 35.71 -2.12
C LEU A 77 -27.48 36.76 -2.45
N VAL A 78 -26.84 36.61 -3.61
CA VAL A 78 -25.79 37.50 -4.11
C VAL A 78 -26.37 38.37 -5.22
N LEU A 79 -26.42 39.67 -4.97
CA LEU A 79 -26.94 40.67 -5.90
C LEU A 79 -25.80 41.59 -6.34
N CYS A 80 -25.50 41.63 -7.62
CA CYS A 80 -24.52 42.50 -8.24
C CYS A 80 -25.20 43.41 -9.27
N LEU A 81 -25.76 44.54 -8.79
CA LEU A 81 -26.68 45.39 -9.55
C LEU A 81 -26.14 46.80 -9.85
N ASN A 82 -25.24 47.34 -9.02
CA ASN A 82 -24.63 48.68 -9.19
C ASN A 82 -25.61 49.74 -9.73
N ILE A 83 -26.73 49.93 -9.02
CA ILE A 83 -27.89 50.68 -9.49
C ILE A 83 -27.50 52.11 -9.91
N GLY A 84 -27.77 52.45 -11.17
CA GLY A 84 -27.47 53.76 -11.75
C GLY A 84 -26.23 53.80 -12.65
N THR A 85 -25.44 52.71 -12.69
CA THR A 85 -24.30 52.57 -13.62
C THR A 85 -24.50 51.31 -14.46
N ASP A 86 -24.66 51.48 -15.76
CA ASP A 86 -24.83 50.36 -16.67
C ASP A 86 -23.47 49.71 -17.01
N PRO A 87 -23.40 48.37 -17.10
CA PRO A 87 -22.17 47.69 -17.48
C PRO A 87 -21.82 47.98 -18.96
N PRO A 88 -20.52 47.96 -19.31
CA PRO A 88 -20.03 48.44 -20.60
C PRO A 88 -20.45 47.58 -21.80
N ASP A 89 -20.97 46.39 -21.58
CA ASP A 89 -21.29 45.40 -22.61
C ASP A 89 -22.78 45.29 -22.94
N VAL A 90 -23.64 46.11 -22.31
CA VAL A 90 -25.09 46.10 -22.49
C VAL A 90 -25.59 47.48 -22.91
N GLU A 91 -25.93 47.64 -24.18
CA GLU A 91 -26.64 48.82 -24.69
C GLU A 91 -28.15 48.68 -24.41
N LYS A 92 -28.72 49.57 -23.59
CA LYS A 92 -30.16 49.56 -23.27
C LYS A 92 -30.96 50.38 -24.27
N SER A 93 -32.00 49.79 -24.85
CA SER A 93 -32.98 50.49 -25.69
C SER A 93 -33.89 51.42 -24.87
N ALA A 94 -34.46 52.46 -25.49
CA ALA A 94 -35.51 53.28 -24.86
C ALA A 94 -36.88 52.96 -25.47
N PRO A 95 -37.86 52.40 -24.72
CA PRO A 95 -37.82 51.98 -23.30
C PRO A 95 -37.11 50.63 -23.08
N CYS A 96 -36.54 50.44 -21.88
CA CYS A 96 -35.97 49.16 -21.43
C CYS A 96 -36.77 48.57 -20.27
N ALA A 97 -36.69 47.25 -20.08
CA ALA A 97 -37.20 46.61 -18.88
C ALA A 97 -36.37 47.07 -17.67
N ARG A 98 -37.04 47.59 -16.64
CA ARG A 98 -36.37 48.25 -15.48
C ARG A 98 -36.71 47.64 -14.13
N LYS A 99 -37.78 46.85 -14.00
CA LYS A 99 -38.20 46.32 -12.70
C LYS A 99 -37.33 45.13 -12.31
N GLU A 100 -36.71 45.23 -11.13
CA GLU A 100 -35.97 44.14 -10.49
C GLU A 100 -36.77 43.64 -9.29
N CYS A 101 -37.07 42.34 -9.25
CA CYS A 101 -37.88 41.74 -8.18
C CYS A 101 -39.21 42.47 -7.91
N TRP A 102 -39.87 42.97 -8.96
CA TRP A 102 -41.10 43.80 -8.92
C TRP A 102 -40.93 45.22 -8.35
N VAL A 103 -39.71 45.65 -8.05
CA VAL A 103 -39.36 46.99 -7.59
C VAL A 103 -38.76 47.78 -8.75
N ASP A 104 -39.13 49.05 -8.91
CA ASP A 104 -38.44 49.96 -9.83
C ASP A 104 -37.21 50.55 -9.13
N PRO A 105 -35.96 50.21 -9.54
CA PRO A 105 -34.74 50.67 -8.90
C PRO A 105 -34.56 52.20 -8.96
N PHE A 106 -35.18 52.88 -9.94
CA PHE A 106 -35.06 54.32 -10.12
C PHE A 106 -36.13 55.13 -9.37
N SER A 107 -37.10 54.45 -8.75
CA SER A 107 -38.14 55.10 -7.94
C SER A 107 -37.64 55.60 -6.58
N MET A 108 -36.43 55.22 -6.18
CA MET A 108 -35.82 55.58 -4.89
C MET A 108 -34.30 55.68 -5.01
N PRO A 109 -33.59 56.26 -4.01
CA PRO A 109 -32.13 56.33 -4.04
C PRO A 109 -31.48 54.94 -4.12
N ALA A 110 -30.40 54.82 -4.91
CA ALA A 110 -29.75 53.54 -5.24
C ALA A 110 -29.48 52.62 -4.02
N LYS A 111 -28.97 53.18 -2.92
CA LYS A 111 -28.73 52.42 -1.67
C LYS A 111 -30.01 51.82 -1.06
N LYS A 112 -31.11 52.59 -1.08
CA LYS A 112 -32.40 52.12 -0.58
C LYS A 112 -33.07 51.15 -1.57
N ALA A 113 -32.83 51.34 -2.86
CA ALA A 113 -33.32 50.47 -3.92
C ALA A 113 -32.76 49.05 -3.79
N ILE A 114 -31.44 48.90 -3.65
CA ILE A 114 -30.81 47.57 -3.56
C ILE A 114 -31.22 46.81 -2.29
N GLU A 115 -31.38 47.51 -1.17
CA GLU A 115 -31.91 46.91 0.08
C GLU A 115 -33.36 46.45 -0.09
N THR A 116 -34.19 47.26 -0.75
CA THR A 116 -35.60 46.92 -1.00
C THR A 116 -35.73 45.74 -1.96
N ILE A 117 -34.89 45.68 -3.00
CA ILE A 117 -34.81 44.55 -3.94
C ILE A 117 -34.37 43.29 -3.21
N GLY A 118 -33.31 43.38 -2.37
CA GLY A 118 -32.82 42.25 -1.57
C GLY A 118 -33.89 41.69 -0.64
N ASN A 119 -34.59 42.55 0.10
CA ASN A 119 -35.68 42.14 0.99
C ASN A 119 -36.84 41.50 0.21
N THR A 120 -37.20 42.08 -0.94
CA THR A 120 -38.30 41.55 -1.78
C THR A 120 -37.93 40.19 -2.38
N LEU A 121 -36.69 40.01 -2.84
CA LEU A 121 -36.18 38.73 -3.32
C LEU A 121 -36.16 37.68 -2.20
N GLN A 122 -35.72 38.06 -1.00
CA GLN A 122 -35.74 37.18 0.15
C GLN A 122 -37.17 36.74 0.48
N SER A 123 -38.13 37.68 0.55
CA SER A 123 -39.54 37.33 0.80
C SER A 123 -40.15 36.44 -0.29
N GLN A 124 -39.73 36.60 -1.55
CA GLN A 124 -40.13 35.68 -2.63
C GLN A 124 -39.63 34.26 -2.37
N TYR A 125 -38.38 34.09 -1.94
CA TYR A 125 -37.85 32.77 -1.59
C TYR A 125 -38.44 32.21 -0.29
N GLU A 126 -38.69 33.05 0.71
CA GLU A 126 -39.33 32.65 1.99
C GLU A 126 -40.74 32.09 1.77
N ARG A 127 -41.45 32.55 0.73
CA ARG A 127 -42.74 31.98 0.33
C ARG A 127 -42.62 30.49 -0.04
N TRP A 128 -41.50 30.07 -0.61
CA TRP A 128 -41.24 28.68 -0.97
C TRP A 128 -40.63 27.87 0.18
N GLN A 129 -39.75 28.49 0.99
CA GLN A 129 -39.09 27.83 2.12
C GLN A 129 -38.91 28.77 3.33
N PRO A 130 -39.94 28.92 4.19
CA PRO A 130 -39.91 29.91 5.27
C PRO A 130 -38.96 29.54 6.42
N ARG A 131 -38.54 28.27 6.52
CA ARG A 131 -37.69 27.78 7.62
C ARG A 131 -36.19 27.88 7.31
N ALA A 132 -35.81 28.27 6.10
CA ALA A 132 -34.40 28.39 5.72
C ALA A 132 -33.77 29.69 6.28
N ARG A 133 -32.45 29.64 6.47
CA ARG A 133 -31.61 30.76 6.87
C ARG A 133 -31.16 31.51 5.62
N TYR A 134 -31.75 32.67 5.40
CA TYR A 134 -31.39 33.56 4.31
C TYR A 134 -30.26 34.50 4.70
N LYS A 135 -29.27 34.65 3.82
CA LYS A 135 -28.23 35.66 3.96
C LYS A 135 -28.05 36.39 2.63
N GLN A 136 -28.37 37.68 2.64
CA GLN A 136 -28.17 38.57 1.50
C GLN A 136 -26.79 39.21 1.51
N SER A 137 -26.24 39.38 0.31
CA SER A 137 -24.97 40.03 0.03
C SER A 137 -25.18 40.97 -1.15
N LEU A 138 -25.30 42.26 -0.87
CA LEU A 138 -25.63 43.32 -1.82
C LEU A 138 -24.32 43.96 -2.31
N ASP A 139 -24.12 43.97 -3.63
CA ASP A 139 -22.91 44.39 -4.34
C ASP A 139 -21.59 43.99 -3.62
N PRO A 140 -21.35 42.68 -3.42
CA PRO A 140 -20.21 42.22 -2.62
C PRO A 140 -18.88 42.18 -3.36
N THR A 141 -17.80 42.11 -2.56
CA THR A 141 -16.47 41.77 -3.04
C THR A 141 -16.22 40.27 -3.04
N VAL A 142 -15.15 39.84 -3.73
CA VAL A 142 -14.72 38.42 -3.78
C VAL A 142 -14.55 37.83 -2.39
N GLU A 143 -13.89 38.57 -1.47
CA GLU A 143 -13.67 38.08 -0.10
C GLU A 143 -14.99 37.87 0.62
N LYS A 144 -15.97 38.77 0.38
CA LYS A 144 -17.25 38.68 1.06
C LYS A 144 -18.10 37.49 0.58
N ILE A 145 -18.04 37.19 -0.70
CA ILE A 145 -18.66 35.99 -1.28
C ILE A 145 -17.98 34.73 -0.72
N ARG A 146 -16.64 34.71 -0.64
CA ARG A 146 -15.89 33.57 -0.10
C ARG A 146 -16.28 33.28 1.35
N GLU A 147 -16.30 34.31 2.20
CA GLU A 147 -16.77 34.20 3.60
C GLU A 147 -18.20 33.68 3.68
N LEU A 148 -19.09 34.19 2.82
CA LEU A 148 -20.50 33.79 2.78
C LEU A 148 -20.64 32.30 2.46
N CYS A 149 -19.97 31.83 1.41
CA CYS A 149 -20.03 30.44 0.96
C CYS A 149 -19.46 29.48 2.03
N VAL A 150 -18.30 29.80 2.61
CA VAL A 150 -17.66 28.98 3.66
C VAL A 150 -18.55 28.90 4.90
N ASN A 151 -19.11 30.03 5.33
CA ASN A 151 -19.99 30.09 6.48
C ASN A 151 -21.28 29.28 6.26
N ARG A 152 -21.94 29.44 5.09
CA ARG A 152 -23.16 28.68 4.76
C ARG A 152 -22.89 27.18 4.66
N ARG A 153 -21.76 26.77 4.08
CA ARG A 153 -21.37 25.36 4.02
C ARG A 153 -21.15 24.77 5.41
N ARG A 154 -20.44 25.49 6.29
CA ARG A 154 -20.21 25.07 7.68
C ARG A 154 -21.51 24.86 8.46
N LEU A 155 -22.51 25.72 8.23
CA LEU A 155 -23.81 25.63 8.91
C LEU A 155 -24.73 24.55 8.34
N ALA A 156 -24.69 24.32 7.03
CA ALA A 156 -25.50 23.32 6.37
C ALA A 156 -25.03 21.89 6.66
N LYS A 157 -23.76 21.69 7.04
CA LYS A 157 -23.13 20.36 7.18
C LYS A 157 -23.35 19.54 5.90
N HIS A 158 -24.27 18.57 5.94
CA HIS A 158 -24.62 17.68 4.83
C HIS A 158 -25.86 18.13 4.03
N ASP A 159 -26.57 19.17 4.47
CA ASP A 159 -27.75 19.71 3.78
C ASP A 159 -27.38 20.58 2.55
N ARG A 160 -28.38 20.83 1.69
CA ARG A 160 -28.23 21.66 0.48
C ARG A 160 -28.10 23.13 0.86
N VAL A 161 -27.24 23.84 0.13
CA VAL A 161 -27.12 25.31 0.18
C VAL A 161 -27.53 25.86 -1.16
N LEU A 162 -28.47 26.80 -1.18
CA LEU A 162 -28.85 27.52 -2.38
C LEU A 162 -27.95 28.74 -2.55
N PHE A 163 -27.34 28.91 -3.72
CA PHE A 163 -26.57 30.09 -4.09
C PHE A 163 -27.27 30.77 -5.27
N HIS A 164 -27.91 31.91 -5.01
CA HIS A 164 -28.52 32.74 -6.03
C HIS A 164 -27.56 33.87 -6.40
N TYR A 165 -27.27 34.02 -7.69
CA TYR A 165 -26.42 35.09 -8.21
C TYR A 165 -27.17 35.88 -9.28
N ASN A 166 -27.29 37.19 -9.07
CA ASN A 166 -27.82 38.14 -10.05
C ASN A 166 -26.70 39.09 -10.47
N GLY A 167 -26.35 39.08 -11.76
CA GLY A 167 -25.26 39.87 -12.33
C GLY A 167 -25.70 40.99 -13.29
N HIS A 168 -26.89 41.55 -13.17
CA HIS A 168 -27.36 42.58 -14.12
C HIS A 168 -26.58 43.90 -14.11
N GLY A 169 -25.83 44.19 -13.04
CA GLY A 169 -24.98 45.39 -12.91
C GLY A 169 -23.52 45.19 -13.29
N VAL A 170 -23.18 44.01 -13.80
CA VAL A 170 -21.80 43.62 -14.15
C VAL A 170 -21.77 43.06 -15.58
N PRO A 171 -20.58 42.94 -16.20
CA PRO A 171 -20.49 42.39 -17.54
C PRO A 171 -21.00 40.95 -17.64
N ARG A 172 -21.32 40.52 -18.86
CA ARG A 172 -21.68 39.13 -19.16
C ARG A 172 -20.56 38.16 -18.74
N PRO A 173 -20.91 36.95 -18.26
CA PRO A 173 -19.94 35.91 -17.97
C PRO A 173 -19.05 35.62 -19.18
N THR A 174 -17.77 35.36 -18.93
CA THR A 174 -16.81 35.05 -19.99
C THR A 174 -16.97 33.61 -20.48
N GLN A 175 -16.50 33.31 -21.69
CA GLN A 175 -16.41 31.93 -22.20
C GLN A 175 -15.50 31.04 -21.33
N ASN A 176 -14.63 31.67 -20.53
CA ASN A 176 -13.76 31.00 -19.58
C ASN A 176 -14.47 30.63 -18.26
N GLY A 177 -15.79 30.82 -18.14
CA GLY A 177 -16.56 30.44 -16.96
C GLY A 177 -16.31 31.35 -15.75
N GLU A 178 -16.04 32.64 -15.99
CA GLU A 178 -15.87 33.64 -14.93
C GLU A 178 -17.16 34.45 -14.78
N VAL A 179 -17.56 34.68 -13.53
CA VAL A 179 -18.63 35.62 -13.17
C VAL A 179 -18.02 36.86 -12.53
N TRP A 180 -18.65 38.02 -12.70
CA TRP A 180 -18.07 39.30 -12.32
C TRP A 180 -18.60 39.81 -10.98
N VAL A 181 -17.73 40.33 -10.15
CA VAL A 181 -18.09 40.95 -8.85
C VAL A 181 -17.37 42.29 -8.70
N PHE A 182 -17.61 43.02 -7.60
CA PHE A 182 -17.03 44.34 -7.42
C PHE A 182 -15.74 44.32 -6.60
N ASN A 183 -14.86 45.30 -6.82
CA ASN A 183 -13.81 45.63 -5.85
C ASN A 183 -14.36 46.51 -4.71
N LYS A 184 -13.58 46.69 -3.63
CA LYS A 184 -13.99 47.48 -2.45
C LYS A 184 -14.39 48.93 -2.76
N SER A 185 -13.84 49.49 -3.84
CA SER A 185 -14.07 50.88 -4.26
C SER A 185 -15.13 51.04 -5.34
N TYR A 186 -15.76 49.95 -5.81
CA TYR A 186 -16.73 49.95 -6.93
C TYR A 186 -16.21 50.59 -8.21
N THR A 187 -14.89 50.56 -8.43
CA THR A 187 -14.22 51.14 -9.62
C THR A 187 -13.90 50.11 -10.69
N GLN A 188 -13.81 48.83 -10.32
CA GLN A 188 -13.44 47.75 -11.23
C GLN A 188 -14.32 46.52 -10.99
N TYR A 189 -14.60 45.81 -12.08
CA TYR A 189 -15.18 44.48 -12.05
C TYR A 189 -14.06 43.44 -11.89
N ILE A 190 -14.20 42.56 -10.90
CA ILE A 190 -13.24 41.51 -10.58
C ILE A 190 -13.80 40.17 -11.06
N PRO A 191 -13.06 39.38 -11.87
CA PRO A 191 -13.51 38.07 -12.30
C PRO A 191 -13.41 37.06 -11.14
N LEU A 192 -14.46 36.26 -10.97
CA LEU A 192 -14.54 35.12 -10.07
C LEU A 192 -14.60 33.84 -10.91
N GLU A 193 -13.54 33.04 -10.87
CA GLU A 193 -13.41 31.81 -11.63
C GLU A 193 -14.25 30.67 -11.03
N LEU A 194 -15.19 30.11 -11.82
CA LEU A 194 -16.01 28.98 -11.38
C LEU A 194 -15.42 27.62 -11.75
N ARG A 195 -14.36 27.58 -12.57
CA ARG A 195 -13.85 26.33 -13.17
C ARG A 195 -13.47 25.26 -12.16
N GLN A 196 -12.76 25.66 -11.10
CA GLN A 196 -12.29 24.75 -10.03
C GLN A 196 -13.46 24.16 -9.23
N VAL A 197 -14.56 24.90 -9.09
CA VAL A 197 -15.74 24.48 -8.32
C VAL A 197 -16.66 23.60 -9.16
N LEU A 198 -16.77 23.87 -10.47
CA LEU A 198 -17.62 23.12 -11.38
C LEU A 198 -17.20 21.65 -11.54
N VAL A 199 -15.90 21.39 -11.70
CA VAL A 199 -15.37 20.01 -11.79
C VAL A 199 -15.68 19.23 -10.51
N PHE A 200 -15.46 19.84 -9.35
CA PHE A 200 -15.78 19.21 -8.07
C PHE A 200 -17.27 18.90 -7.90
N ILE A 201 -18.14 19.86 -8.21
CA ILE A 201 -19.60 19.68 -8.11
C ILE A 201 -20.07 18.56 -9.03
N TRP A 202 -19.64 18.56 -10.29
CA TRP A 202 -20.07 17.55 -11.27
C TRP A 202 -19.52 16.16 -10.95
N ALA A 203 -18.28 16.05 -10.43
CA ALA A 203 -17.74 14.78 -9.96
C ALA A 203 -18.61 14.19 -8.83
N LYS A 204 -19.07 15.02 -7.87
CA LYS A 204 -19.98 14.57 -6.81
C LYS A 204 -21.36 14.19 -7.31
N ILE A 205 -21.95 14.99 -8.20
CA ILE A 205 -23.27 14.69 -8.78
C ILE A 205 -23.21 13.36 -9.53
N LEU A 206 -22.23 13.16 -10.40
CA LEU A 206 -22.12 11.95 -11.23
C LEU A 206 -21.68 10.71 -10.44
N ALA A 207 -21.00 10.87 -9.29
CA ALA A 207 -20.73 9.77 -8.38
C ALA A 207 -22.01 9.23 -7.72
N LEU A 208 -22.97 10.12 -7.40
CA LEU A 208 -24.24 9.79 -6.73
C LEU A 208 -25.37 9.43 -7.71
N ASP A 209 -25.47 10.16 -8.83
CA ASP A 209 -26.53 10.02 -9.82
C ASP A 209 -25.95 10.08 -11.25
N SER A 210 -25.79 8.91 -11.85
CA SER A 210 -25.31 8.79 -13.23
C SER A 210 -26.36 9.18 -14.28
N SER A 211 -27.64 9.39 -13.92
CA SER A 211 -28.68 9.77 -14.89
C SER A 211 -28.42 11.16 -15.50
N CYS A 212 -27.76 12.04 -14.75
CA CYS A 212 -27.37 13.38 -15.19
C CYS A 212 -26.38 13.37 -16.37
N GLN A 213 -25.74 12.23 -16.68
CA GLN A 213 -24.87 12.11 -17.85
C GLN A 213 -25.63 12.39 -19.16
N THR A 214 -26.93 12.11 -19.19
CA THR A 214 -27.77 12.32 -20.38
C THR A 214 -27.94 13.80 -20.71
N ASP A 215 -28.15 14.64 -19.70
CA ASP A 215 -28.32 16.08 -19.87
C ASP A 215 -26.99 16.74 -20.22
N LEU A 216 -25.89 16.28 -19.62
CA LEU A 216 -24.55 16.80 -19.91
C LEU A 216 -24.07 16.52 -21.35
N VAL A 217 -24.53 15.41 -21.95
CA VAL A 217 -24.24 15.10 -23.36
C VAL A 217 -25.15 15.86 -24.31
N LYS A 218 -26.44 16.08 -23.95
CA LYS A 218 -27.38 16.87 -24.76
C LYS A 218 -26.95 18.34 -24.88
N ASP A 219 -26.48 18.93 -23.78
CA ASP A 219 -26.12 20.36 -23.71
C ASP A 219 -24.65 20.63 -24.09
N ASP A 220 -23.94 19.64 -24.65
CA ASP A 220 -22.51 19.72 -25.00
C ASP A 220 -21.58 20.05 -23.82
N GLY A 221 -22.02 19.81 -22.58
CA GLY A 221 -21.25 20.06 -21.36
C GLY A 221 -20.02 19.16 -21.20
N HIS A 222 -19.98 18.01 -21.89
CA HIS A 222 -18.82 17.12 -21.92
C HIS A 222 -17.57 17.77 -22.57
N SER A 223 -17.76 18.69 -23.52
CA SER A 223 -16.68 19.44 -24.20
C SER A 223 -15.86 20.30 -23.23
N TYR A 224 -16.50 20.80 -22.18
CA TYR A 224 -15.82 21.53 -21.11
C TYR A 224 -14.79 20.64 -20.39
N PHE A 225 -15.16 19.42 -20.00
CA PHE A 225 -14.24 18.53 -19.27
C PHE A 225 -13.10 18.01 -20.15
N ILE A 226 -13.37 17.76 -21.45
CA ILE A 226 -12.35 17.32 -22.40
C ILE A 226 -11.33 18.44 -22.66
N SER A 227 -11.79 19.68 -22.88
CA SER A 227 -10.89 20.83 -23.04
C SER A 227 -10.06 21.09 -21.76
N HIS A 228 -10.62 20.83 -20.58
CA HIS A 228 -9.90 20.91 -19.30
C HIS A 228 -8.82 19.85 -19.14
N LEU A 229 -9.05 18.61 -19.60
CA LEU A 229 -8.00 17.58 -19.64
C LEU A 229 -6.92 17.89 -20.68
N ALA A 230 -7.28 18.54 -21.79
CA ALA A 230 -6.35 18.95 -22.84
C ALA A 230 -5.49 20.17 -22.44
N ALA A 231 -5.93 20.95 -21.44
CA ALA A 231 -5.23 22.13 -20.96
C ALA A 231 -3.88 21.74 -20.31
N GLY A 232 -2.80 21.83 -21.09
CA GLY A 232 -1.44 21.42 -20.72
C GLY A 232 -0.71 20.60 -21.79
N LEU A 233 -1.45 20.01 -22.74
CA LEU A 233 -0.89 19.17 -23.82
C LEU A 233 -0.49 19.95 -25.08
N HIS A 234 -0.76 21.25 -25.16
CA HIS A 234 -0.35 22.08 -26.29
C HIS A 234 1.14 22.47 -26.21
N ASN A 235 2.00 21.53 -26.61
CA ASN A 235 3.36 21.83 -27.04
C ASN A 235 3.49 21.50 -28.54
N GLY A 236 3.65 22.54 -29.36
CA GLY A 236 4.14 22.46 -30.73
C GLY A 236 3.08 22.33 -31.83
N GLY A 237 2.69 23.46 -32.45
CA GLY A 237 2.03 23.45 -33.76
C GLY A 237 0.97 24.52 -34.00
N GLY A 238 1.40 25.77 -34.18
CA GLY A 238 0.73 26.77 -35.03
C GLY A 238 -0.72 27.20 -34.72
N ASN A 239 -0.91 28.08 -33.74
CA ASN A 239 -1.51 29.41 -33.98
C ASN A 239 -1.30 30.27 -32.73
N GLN A 240 -0.47 31.30 -32.84
CA GLN A 240 -0.23 32.27 -31.77
C GLN A 240 -1.45 33.20 -31.69
N ASN A 241 -2.46 32.84 -30.90
CA ASN A 241 -3.48 33.77 -30.36
C ASN A 241 -4.35 33.10 -29.28
N ALA A 242 -3.72 32.36 -28.37
CA ALA A 242 -4.33 32.00 -27.08
C ALA A 242 -3.29 32.28 -25.99
N TYR A 243 -3.51 33.40 -25.30
CA TYR A 243 -2.82 33.94 -24.16
C TYR A 243 -1.83 33.00 -23.45
N SER A 244 -0.56 33.39 -23.54
CA SER A 244 0.49 33.07 -22.60
C SER A 244 0.03 33.41 -21.17
N ALA A 245 -0.22 32.39 -20.36
CA ALA A 245 -0.13 32.50 -18.90
C ALA A 245 0.41 31.18 -18.36
N ALA A 246 1.70 31.17 -18.04
CA ALA A 246 2.40 30.14 -17.28
C ALA A 246 1.90 30.04 -15.81
N GLY A 247 0.60 30.26 -15.58
CA GLY A 247 -0.05 30.26 -14.26
C GLY A 247 -1.33 29.39 -14.19
N ASN A 248 -1.66 28.66 -15.26
CA ASN A 248 -2.85 27.79 -15.34
C ASN A 248 -2.50 26.28 -15.37
N LEU A 249 -1.43 25.86 -14.70
CA LEU A 249 -1.19 24.44 -14.49
C LEU A 249 -2.20 23.95 -13.45
N MET A 250 -3.27 23.30 -13.93
CA MET A 250 -4.31 22.72 -13.09
C MET A 250 -3.70 21.70 -12.10
N PRO A 251 -4.13 21.71 -10.81
CA PRO A 251 -3.71 20.69 -9.86
C PRO A 251 -4.06 19.27 -10.35
N PRO A 252 -3.20 18.26 -10.12
CA PRO A 252 -3.44 16.87 -10.54
C PRO A 252 -4.81 16.32 -10.09
N GLU A 253 -5.24 16.66 -8.88
CA GLU A 253 -6.54 16.25 -8.31
C GLU A 253 -7.74 16.66 -9.19
N GLN A 254 -7.68 17.82 -9.83
CA GLN A 254 -8.78 18.30 -10.68
C GLN A 254 -8.81 17.59 -12.03
N LYS A 255 -7.65 17.20 -12.57
CA LYS A 255 -7.57 16.35 -13.76
C LYS A 255 -8.11 14.96 -13.48
N VAL A 256 -7.84 14.40 -12.31
CA VAL A 256 -8.41 13.12 -11.84
C VAL A 256 -9.95 13.20 -11.78
N MET A 257 -10.51 14.27 -11.21
CA MET A 257 -11.96 14.48 -11.17
C MET A 257 -12.58 14.67 -12.57
N ALA A 258 -11.92 15.40 -13.47
CA ALA A 258 -12.39 15.57 -14.85
C ALA A 258 -12.35 14.25 -15.64
N ALA A 259 -11.28 13.46 -15.46
CA ALA A 259 -11.18 12.11 -16.02
C ALA A 259 -12.30 11.19 -15.49
N PHE A 260 -12.61 11.28 -14.19
CA PHE A 260 -13.73 10.56 -13.59
C PHE A 260 -15.07 10.94 -14.23
N ILE A 261 -15.37 12.24 -14.38
CA ILE A 261 -16.60 12.73 -15.02
C ILE A 261 -16.77 12.15 -16.43
N ILE A 262 -15.71 12.22 -17.24
CA ILE A 262 -15.73 11.67 -18.61
C ILE A 262 -15.88 10.15 -18.60
N SER A 263 -15.25 9.46 -17.64
CA SER A 263 -15.41 8.02 -17.48
C SER A 263 -16.86 7.63 -17.19
N VAL A 264 -17.59 8.42 -16.37
CA VAL A 264 -19.03 8.22 -16.12
C VAL A 264 -19.84 8.47 -17.38
N ILE A 265 -19.59 9.57 -18.10
CA ILE A 265 -20.27 9.91 -19.37
C ILE A 265 -20.12 8.79 -20.40
N CYS A 266 -18.98 8.12 -20.45
CA CYS A 266 -18.73 7.02 -21.38
C CYS A 266 -19.20 5.64 -20.85
N ASN A 267 -19.67 5.54 -19.61
CA ASN A 267 -20.06 4.27 -18.99
C ASN A 267 -21.41 3.77 -19.49
N ASP A 268 -21.40 2.66 -20.24
CA ASP A 268 -22.61 2.03 -20.80
C ASP A 268 -23.56 3.00 -21.52
N TYR A 269 -23.02 4.10 -22.05
CA TYR A 269 -23.78 5.18 -22.66
C TYR A 269 -23.25 5.54 -24.04
N LEU A 270 -23.83 4.89 -25.05
CA LEU A 270 -23.42 5.02 -26.45
C LEU A 270 -23.45 6.46 -26.99
N PRO A 271 -24.44 7.33 -26.66
CA PRO A 271 -24.40 8.72 -27.10
C PRO A 271 -23.20 9.49 -26.53
N GLY A 272 -22.84 9.28 -25.25
CA GLY A 272 -21.66 9.90 -24.65
C GLY A 272 -20.36 9.47 -25.32
N GLN A 273 -20.21 8.16 -25.58
CA GLN A 273 -19.04 7.63 -26.31
C GLN A 273 -18.92 8.27 -27.71
N LYS A 274 -20.04 8.36 -28.45
CA LYS A 274 -20.06 8.97 -29.79
C LYS A 274 -19.73 10.46 -29.76
N SER A 275 -20.14 11.20 -28.73
CA SER A 275 -19.86 12.64 -28.62
C SER A 275 -18.42 12.93 -28.15
N CYS A 276 -17.81 12.06 -27.34
CA CYS A 276 -16.44 12.21 -26.88
C CYS A 276 -15.37 11.83 -27.93
N LEU A 277 -15.68 10.90 -28.85
CA LEU A 277 -14.74 10.40 -29.86
C LEU A 277 -14.19 11.48 -30.82
N PRO A 278 -15.02 12.39 -31.40
CA PRO A 278 -14.55 13.46 -32.30
C PRO A 278 -13.56 14.44 -31.65
N GLN A 279 -13.52 14.52 -30.32
CA GLN A 279 -12.69 15.48 -29.58
C GLN A 279 -11.29 14.92 -29.24
N TYR A 280 -10.87 13.83 -29.89
CA TYR A 280 -9.55 13.20 -29.69
C TYR A 280 -9.27 12.76 -28.25
N LEU A 281 -10.32 12.43 -27.47
CA LEU A 281 -10.19 12.00 -26.08
C LEU A 281 -9.14 10.87 -25.92
N HIS A 282 -9.11 9.90 -26.84
CA HIS A 282 -8.11 8.83 -26.84
C HIS A 282 -6.66 9.34 -26.88
N LYS A 283 -6.36 10.37 -27.70
CA LYS A 283 -5.00 10.94 -27.79
C LYS A 283 -4.64 11.70 -26.52
N ILE A 284 -5.59 12.46 -25.97
CA ILE A 284 -5.44 13.19 -24.71
C ILE A 284 -5.11 12.20 -23.60
N CYS A 285 -5.89 11.13 -23.48
CA CYS A 285 -5.67 10.09 -22.49
C CYS A 285 -4.32 9.37 -22.63
N VAL A 286 -3.90 9.03 -23.85
CA VAL A 286 -2.60 8.39 -24.10
C VAL A 286 -1.43 9.32 -23.74
N ASN A 287 -1.53 10.61 -24.03
CA ASN A 287 -0.48 11.56 -23.65
C ASN A 287 -0.41 11.76 -22.13
N LEU A 288 -1.56 11.78 -21.43
CA LEU A 288 -1.61 11.83 -19.96
C LEU A 288 -1.02 10.57 -19.31
N LEU A 289 -1.09 9.41 -19.97
CA LEU A 289 -0.48 8.16 -19.50
C LEU A 289 1.05 8.15 -19.60
N GLN A 290 1.63 9.00 -20.44
CA GLN A 290 3.09 9.12 -20.61
C GLN A 290 3.73 10.08 -19.62
N ASP A 291 2.93 10.86 -18.87
CA ASP A 291 3.40 11.80 -17.87
C ASP A 291 3.71 11.05 -16.55
N PRO A 292 4.99 10.98 -16.11
CA PRO A 292 5.40 10.16 -14.97
C PRO A 292 4.95 10.71 -13.61
N ASP A 293 4.50 11.96 -13.52
CA ASP A 293 4.23 12.67 -12.26
C ASP A 293 2.74 12.73 -11.83
N GLU A 294 1.81 12.14 -12.60
CA GLU A 294 0.38 12.21 -12.31
C GLU A 294 -0.21 10.89 -11.78
N GLU A 295 -1.10 10.94 -10.77
CA GLU A 295 -1.93 9.79 -10.33
C GLU A 295 -3.02 9.40 -11.35
N VAL A 296 -3.16 10.18 -12.43
CA VAL A 296 -4.14 10.03 -13.53
C VAL A 296 -4.11 8.66 -14.25
N PRO A 297 -2.96 7.97 -14.44
CA PRO A 297 -2.88 6.72 -15.19
C PRO A 297 -3.73 5.57 -14.65
N ARG A 298 -4.01 5.55 -13.34
CA ARG A 298 -4.59 4.37 -12.67
C ARG A 298 -6.09 4.20 -12.95
N MET A 299 -6.85 5.29 -13.10
CA MET A 299 -8.28 5.23 -13.49
C MET A 299 -8.49 5.16 -15.00
N LEU A 300 -7.65 5.86 -15.77
CA LEU A 300 -7.78 5.94 -17.23
C LEU A 300 -7.48 4.58 -17.90
N GLY A 301 -6.47 3.86 -17.40
CA GLY A 301 -6.08 2.56 -17.92
C GLY A 301 -7.10 1.44 -17.69
N ALA A 302 -7.96 1.56 -16.68
CA ALA A 302 -8.97 0.54 -16.35
C ALA A 302 -10.11 0.46 -17.39
N LYS A 303 -10.39 1.56 -18.12
CA LYS A 303 -11.51 1.61 -19.07
C LYS A 303 -11.09 1.58 -20.53
N LEU A 304 -9.90 2.09 -20.88
CA LEU A 304 -9.36 2.02 -22.24
C LEU A 304 -9.08 0.57 -22.70
N ARG A 305 -9.00 -0.38 -21.76
CA ARG A 305 -8.84 -1.83 -22.06
C ARG A 305 -10.16 -2.58 -22.25
N ASP A 306 -11.29 -2.01 -21.81
CA ASP A 306 -12.60 -2.68 -21.75
C ASP A 306 -13.53 -2.27 -22.90
N GLU A 307 -13.06 -1.43 -23.83
CA GLU A 307 -13.81 -1.10 -25.05
C GLU A 307 -13.85 -2.30 -25.99
N ARG A 308 -15.07 -2.75 -26.33
CA ARG A 308 -15.38 -3.89 -27.21
C ARG A 308 -14.51 -3.93 -28.49
N PRO A 309 -14.26 -5.13 -29.06
CA PRO A 309 -13.36 -5.33 -30.21
C PRO A 309 -13.71 -4.53 -31.48
N GLU A 310 -14.92 -4.00 -31.62
CA GLU A 310 -15.32 -3.15 -32.76
C GLU A 310 -14.55 -1.82 -32.84
N TYR A 311 -13.86 -1.39 -31.78
CA TYR A 311 -13.03 -0.18 -31.78
C TYR A 311 -11.51 -0.43 -31.99
N GLN A 312 -11.06 -1.69 -32.03
CA GLN A 312 -9.64 -2.02 -32.25
C GLN A 312 -9.16 -1.76 -33.68
N GLU A 313 -10.04 -1.72 -34.68
CA GLU A 313 -9.64 -1.46 -36.08
C GLU A 313 -9.03 -0.06 -36.29
N LYS A 314 -9.39 0.94 -35.46
CA LYS A 314 -8.81 2.29 -35.55
C LYS A 314 -7.46 2.44 -34.83
N PHE A 315 -7.12 1.52 -33.92
CA PHE A 315 -5.80 1.49 -33.28
C PHE A 315 -4.70 1.03 -34.23
N GLN A 316 -5.04 0.27 -35.29
CA GLN A 316 -4.07 -0.27 -36.25
C GLN A 316 -3.76 0.66 -37.45
N GLN A 317 -4.52 1.74 -37.66
CA GLN A 317 -4.40 2.59 -38.86
C GLN A 317 -3.77 3.98 -38.59
N GLY A 318 -2.78 4.07 -37.69
CA GLY A 318 -1.88 5.23 -37.60
C GLY A 318 -0.67 5.06 -38.53
N PRO A 319 -0.28 6.07 -39.33
CA PRO A 319 0.79 5.92 -40.31
C PRO A 319 2.16 5.95 -39.63
N GLY A 320 2.91 4.85 -39.73
CA GLY A 320 4.26 4.74 -39.18
C GLY A 320 4.85 3.34 -39.22
N THR A 321 4.58 2.58 -40.28
CA THR A 321 5.20 1.27 -40.54
C THR A 321 6.42 1.42 -41.45
N VAL A 322 7.62 1.21 -40.91
CA VAL A 322 8.79 0.64 -41.63
C VAL A 322 9.71 -0.07 -40.60
N PRO A 323 10.50 -1.07 -41.00
CA PRO A 323 10.36 -2.44 -40.53
C PRO A 323 11.52 -2.88 -39.64
N SER A 324 11.27 -3.92 -38.85
CA SER A 324 12.27 -4.65 -38.07
C SER A 324 13.38 -5.21 -38.98
N GLY A 325 14.59 -4.69 -38.78
CA GLY A 325 15.84 -5.24 -39.31
C GLY A 325 16.60 -6.00 -38.22
N VAL A 326 16.78 -7.29 -38.46
CA VAL A 326 17.56 -8.26 -37.69
C VAL A 326 19.05 -7.88 -37.67
N GLY A 327 19.72 -8.15 -36.54
CA GLY A 327 21.18 -8.12 -36.41
C GLY A 327 21.63 -9.03 -35.25
N ASP A 328 21.81 -10.31 -35.55
CA ASP A 328 22.39 -11.35 -34.67
C ASP A 328 23.88 -11.11 -34.38
N SER A 329 24.37 -11.55 -33.22
CA SER A 329 25.45 -12.57 -33.13
C SER A 329 25.92 -12.91 -31.69
N HIS A 330 25.59 -14.15 -31.28
CA HIS A 330 26.41 -15.18 -30.57
C HIS A 330 26.85 -14.98 -29.10
N ALA A 331 26.83 -15.97 -28.18
CA ALA A 331 26.71 -17.43 -28.30
C ALA A 331 26.14 -18.11 -27.02
N MET A 332 25.33 -19.16 -27.20
CA MET A 332 24.97 -20.21 -26.21
C MET A 332 25.44 -21.58 -26.75
N PRO A 333 25.89 -22.54 -25.92
CA PRO A 333 26.16 -23.93 -26.31
C PRO A 333 24.87 -24.79 -26.31
N PRO A 334 24.90 -26.04 -26.82
CA PRO A 334 23.78 -26.58 -27.61
C PRO A 334 22.72 -27.39 -26.85
N ALA A 335 21.47 -27.13 -27.26
CA ALA A 335 20.32 -28.00 -27.52
C ALA A 335 20.11 -29.32 -26.75
N ALA A 336 18.95 -29.41 -26.09
CA ALA A 336 18.10 -30.62 -26.03
C ALA A 336 16.82 -30.36 -26.86
N PRO A 337 16.19 -31.40 -27.45
CA PRO A 337 15.43 -31.27 -28.69
C PRO A 337 14.03 -30.66 -28.50
N ALA A 338 13.64 -29.88 -29.50
CA ALA A 338 12.35 -29.22 -29.63
C ALA A 338 11.17 -30.22 -29.57
N SER A 339 10.33 -30.06 -28.55
CA SER A 339 8.90 -30.36 -28.67
C SER A 339 8.19 -29.06 -29.04
N THR A 340 7.61 -29.05 -30.23
CA THR A 340 6.66 -28.05 -30.76
C THR A 340 5.78 -27.42 -29.68
N VAL A 341 6.13 -26.20 -29.26
CA VAL A 341 5.17 -25.29 -28.64
C VAL A 341 4.39 -24.68 -29.80
N GLY A 342 3.24 -25.27 -30.10
CA GLY A 342 2.28 -24.64 -30.99
C GLY A 342 1.77 -23.37 -30.33
N ASP A 343 1.92 -22.25 -31.00
CA ASP A 343 1.02 -21.11 -30.82
C ASP A 343 -0.41 -21.67 -30.83
N TYR A 344 -1.21 -21.30 -29.83
CA TYR A 344 -2.63 -21.66 -29.82
C TYR A 344 -3.22 -21.35 -31.19
N PRO A 345 -3.96 -22.28 -31.83
CA PRO A 345 -4.67 -21.92 -33.05
C PRO A 345 -5.58 -20.77 -32.66
N VAL A 346 -5.36 -19.61 -33.27
CA VAL A 346 -6.30 -18.50 -33.25
C VAL A 346 -7.60 -19.11 -33.77
N HIS A 347 -8.48 -19.47 -32.85
CA HIS A 347 -9.86 -19.78 -33.16
C HIS A 347 -10.38 -18.49 -33.73
N VAL A 348 -10.36 -18.36 -35.06
CA VAL A 348 -11.18 -17.37 -35.75
C VAL A 348 -12.58 -17.62 -35.21
N PRO A 349 -13.18 -16.66 -34.49
CA PRO A 349 -14.54 -16.85 -34.03
C PRO A 349 -15.38 -17.19 -35.28
N PRO A 350 -16.29 -18.18 -35.21
CA PRO A 350 -17.15 -18.49 -36.33
C PRO A 350 -17.83 -17.21 -36.79
N SER A 351 -18.00 -17.04 -38.11
CA SER A 351 -18.60 -15.83 -38.69
C SER A 351 -19.88 -15.44 -37.93
N MET A 352 -20.04 -14.14 -37.75
CA MET A 352 -21.13 -13.43 -37.04
C MET A 352 -22.57 -13.81 -37.46
N GLU A 353 -22.74 -14.75 -38.38
CA GLU A 353 -24.04 -15.23 -38.87
C GLU A 353 -24.68 -16.30 -37.97
N LYS A 354 -23.95 -16.89 -37.01
CA LYS A 354 -24.47 -17.98 -36.15
C LYS A 354 -25.05 -17.58 -34.79
N TYR A 355 -24.81 -16.36 -34.32
CA TYR A 355 -25.31 -15.89 -33.02
C TYR A 355 -26.35 -14.78 -33.24
N GLY A 356 -27.59 -15.21 -33.47
CA GLY A 356 -28.73 -14.32 -33.50
C GLY A 356 -29.20 -14.02 -32.08
N ARG A 357 -28.86 -12.83 -31.58
CA ARG A 357 -29.27 -12.18 -30.30
C ARG A 357 -28.26 -12.30 -29.15
N HIS A 358 -28.27 -11.22 -28.36
CA HIS A 358 -27.38 -10.89 -27.24
C HIS A 358 -27.50 -11.83 -26.02
N GLU A 359 -28.44 -12.78 -26.04
CA GLU A 359 -28.77 -13.68 -24.91
C GLU A 359 -27.93 -14.98 -24.85
N ASP A 360 -27.12 -15.28 -25.88
CA ASP A 360 -26.34 -16.54 -25.97
C ASP A 360 -24.90 -16.44 -25.41
N PHE A 361 -24.49 -15.28 -24.88
CA PHE A 361 -23.17 -15.15 -24.26
C PHE A 361 -23.23 -15.61 -22.79
N PRO A 362 -22.29 -16.46 -22.32
CA PRO A 362 -22.15 -16.69 -20.88
C PRO A 362 -21.93 -15.34 -20.19
N PRO A 363 -22.39 -15.14 -18.93
CA PRO A 363 -22.18 -13.88 -18.22
C PRO A 363 -20.68 -13.57 -18.25
N SER A 364 -20.30 -12.55 -19.01
CA SER A 364 -18.92 -12.10 -19.08
C SER A 364 -18.51 -11.66 -17.68
N LEU A 365 -17.35 -12.10 -17.19
CA LEU A 365 -16.80 -11.59 -15.94
C LEU A 365 -16.70 -10.06 -16.05
N VAL A 366 -17.40 -9.35 -15.15
CA VAL A 366 -17.41 -7.88 -15.13
C VAL A 366 -16.41 -7.40 -14.09
N SER A 367 -15.58 -6.42 -14.47
CA SER A 367 -14.63 -5.81 -13.54
C SER A 367 -15.34 -4.98 -12.47
N THR A 368 -15.04 -5.25 -11.19
CA THR A 368 -15.54 -4.46 -10.05
C THR A 368 -14.69 -3.22 -9.75
N CYS A 369 -13.55 -3.07 -10.45
CA CYS A 369 -12.58 -1.99 -10.18
C CYS A 369 -13.18 -0.61 -10.41
N TYR A 370 -13.99 -0.44 -11.46
CA TYR A 370 -14.59 0.86 -11.79
C TYR A 370 -15.56 1.33 -10.70
N GLU A 371 -16.47 0.45 -10.25
CA GLU A 371 -17.43 0.77 -9.18
C GLU A 371 -16.72 1.05 -7.85
N ARG A 372 -15.64 0.31 -7.53
CA ARG A 372 -14.81 0.58 -6.34
C ARG A 372 -14.12 1.95 -6.40
N HIS A 373 -13.65 2.41 -7.55
CA HIS A 373 -13.08 3.75 -7.65
C HIS A 373 -14.15 4.84 -7.65
N LYS A 374 -15.36 4.55 -8.14
CA LYS A 374 -16.50 5.47 -8.07
C LYS A 374 -16.92 5.78 -6.64
N THR A 375 -16.89 4.80 -5.73
CA THR A 375 -17.21 5.04 -4.31
C THR A 375 -16.23 6.01 -3.65
N HIS A 376 -14.97 6.04 -4.06
CA HIS A 376 -14.01 7.04 -3.56
C HIS A 376 -14.49 8.49 -3.82
N PHE A 377 -15.08 8.76 -4.98
CA PHE A 377 -15.66 10.08 -5.28
C PHE A 377 -16.99 10.32 -4.58
N SER A 378 -17.63 9.30 -4.00
CA SER A 378 -18.84 9.47 -3.18
C SER A 378 -18.51 9.90 -1.75
N ASP A 379 -17.34 9.53 -1.23
CA ASP A 379 -16.90 9.91 0.12
C ASP A 379 -16.56 11.40 0.23
N PRO A 380 -16.76 12.05 1.39
CA PRO A 380 -16.43 13.47 1.57
C PRO A 380 -14.91 13.70 1.45
N ILE A 381 -14.47 14.31 0.34
CA ILE A 381 -13.05 14.64 0.06
C ILE A 381 -12.57 15.80 0.94
N LEU A 382 -13.49 16.69 1.34
CA LEU A 382 -13.22 17.70 2.36
C LEU A 382 -13.57 17.09 3.72
N GLU A 383 -12.62 16.36 4.31
CA GLU A 383 -12.75 16.01 5.72
C GLU A 383 -12.80 17.32 6.55
N PRO A 384 -13.71 17.46 7.52
CA PRO A 384 -13.49 18.46 8.55
C PRO A 384 -12.13 18.13 9.18
N LEU A 385 -11.29 19.14 9.41
CA LEU A 385 -10.11 19.00 10.26
C LEU A 385 -10.54 18.22 11.50
N ARG A 386 -10.14 16.95 11.59
CA ARG A 386 -10.48 16.13 12.75
C ARG A 386 -9.79 16.82 13.91
N GLU A 387 -10.54 17.14 14.97
CA GLU A 387 -9.97 17.63 16.23
C GLU A 387 -8.98 16.60 16.85
N ASP A 388 -8.87 15.41 16.25
CA ASP A 388 -7.98 14.32 16.61
C ASP A 388 -6.56 14.41 16.00
N GLU A 389 -6.29 15.36 15.08
CA GLU A 389 -4.93 15.70 14.61
C GLU A 389 -4.26 16.71 15.57
N ASP A 390 -4.52 16.59 16.87
CA ASP A 390 -3.71 17.25 17.88
C ASP A 390 -2.52 16.31 18.16
N PRO A 391 -1.26 16.65 17.84
CA PRO A 391 -0.09 15.81 18.15
C PRO A 391 0.11 15.60 19.66
N LEU A 392 -0.73 16.21 20.48
CA LEU A 392 -0.78 16.13 21.94
C LEU A 392 -2.04 15.41 22.48
N SER A 393 -2.97 15.00 21.60
CA SER A 393 -4.14 14.19 21.97
C SER A 393 -3.67 12.82 22.44
N GLU A 394 -4.03 12.45 23.67
CA GLU A 394 -3.60 11.26 24.42
C GLU A 394 -4.08 9.93 23.81
N LYS A 395 -3.65 9.62 22.59
CA LYS A 395 -3.32 8.25 22.19
C LYS A 395 -1.86 8.25 21.81
N VAL A 396 -0.99 8.21 22.82
CA VAL A 396 0.40 7.78 22.64
C VAL A 396 0.32 6.54 21.73
N PRO A 397 0.92 6.55 20.52
CA PRO A 397 0.81 5.39 19.65
C PRO A 397 1.36 4.22 20.45
N ARG A 398 0.56 3.15 20.56
CA ARG A 398 0.90 1.93 21.33
C ARG A 398 2.30 1.38 20.97
N SER A 399 2.85 1.79 19.83
CA SER A 399 4.24 1.60 19.38
C SER A 399 5.29 2.11 20.37
N HIS A 400 5.13 3.29 21.01
CA HIS A 400 6.14 3.84 21.91
C HIS A 400 6.29 3.06 23.23
N LEU A 401 5.20 2.47 23.75
CA LEU A 401 5.28 1.58 24.92
C LEU A 401 5.84 0.19 24.54
N ARG A 402 5.50 -0.32 23.35
CA ARG A 402 5.96 -1.62 22.86
C ARG A 402 7.47 -1.63 22.53
N CYS A 403 8.05 -0.51 22.11
CA CYS A 403 9.49 -0.38 21.85
C CYS A 403 10.38 -0.29 23.11
N ARG A 404 9.81 -0.25 24.32
CA ARG A 404 10.56 -0.35 25.59
C ARG A 404 10.27 -1.71 26.25
N GLY A 405 11.10 -2.71 25.93
CA GLY A 405 11.24 -3.98 26.66
C GLY A 405 12.73 -4.24 26.98
N PRO A 406 13.05 -5.08 27.98
CA PRO A 406 14.08 -4.81 28.99
C PRO A 406 15.52 -4.72 28.48
N LEU A 407 16.29 -4.00 29.29
CA LEU A 407 17.62 -3.46 29.04
C LEU A 407 18.63 -4.56 28.67
N GLN A 408 19.45 -4.24 27.67
CA GLN A 408 20.72 -4.91 27.31
C GLN A 408 21.67 -5.14 28.51
N GLU A 409 21.38 -4.55 29.67
CA GLU A 409 22.09 -4.71 30.94
C GLU A 409 21.72 -6.00 31.70
N GLU A 410 20.49 -6.52 31.60
CA GLU A 410 20.10 -7.78 32.29
C GLU A 410 20.78 -9.03 31.69
N VAL A 411 21.26 -8.93 30.45
CA VAL A 411 21.71 -10.08 29.66
C VAL A 411 23.22 -10.35 29.81
N LYS A 412 24.00 -9.44 30.43
CA LYS A 412 25.46 -9.60 30.52
C LYS A 412 25.92 -10.59 31.60
N ASN A 413 25.12 -10.83 32.65
CA ASN A 413 25.48 -11.69 33.80
C ASN A 413 24.42 -12.76 34.11
N PHE A 414 23.71 -13.25 33.10
CA PHE A 414 22.58 -14.16 33.30
C PHE A 414 23.01 -15.64 33.40
N SER A 415 22.62 -16.33 34.48
CA SER A 415 22.65 -17.79 34.55
C SER A 415 21.36 -18.35 33.94
N LEU A 416 21.47 -19.02 32.79
CA LEU A 416 20.31 -19.53 32.06
C LEU A 416 19.82 -20.85 32.68
N ASN A 417 18.72 -20.78 33.42
CA ASN A 417 18.00 -21.96 33.92
C ASN A 417 16.68 -22.10 33.16
N LEU A 418 16.72 -22.77 32.01
CA LEU A 418 15.52 -23.05 31.23
C LEU A 418 14.68 -24.13 31.93
N ARG A 419 13.47 -23.76 32.35
CA ARG A 419 12.45 -24.69 32.83
C ARG A 419 11.32 -24.78 31.82
N GLN A 420 10.73 -25.97 31.74
CA GLN A 420 9.53 -26.17 30.94
C GLN A 420 8.37 -25.42 31.60
N ARG A 421 7.81 -24.47 30.87
CA ARG A 421 6.69 -23.63 31.32
C ARG A 421 5.36 -24.22 30.88
N ALA A 422 5.22 -24.48 29.58
CA ALA A 422 3.98 -24.97 28.99
C ALA A 422 4.24 -26.15 28.03
N VAL A 423 3.25 -27.01 27.93
CA VAL A 423 3.18 -28.11 26.96
C VAL A 423 1.87 -27.93 26.19
N LEU A 424 1.98 -27.65 24.91
CA LEU A 424 0.85 -27.39 24.02
C LEU A 424 0.66 -28.61 23.12
N ASN A 425 -0.58 -29.03 22.92
CA ASN A 425 -0.92 -30.11 22.00
C ASN A 425 -1.55 -29.51 20.72
N ASN A 426 -0.99 -29.84 19.56
CA ASN A 426 -1.45 -29.39 18.24
C ASN A 426 -2.38 -30.38 17.52
N ASP A 427 -2.69 -31.52 18.13
CA ASP A 427 -3.56 -32.58 17.56
C ASP A 427 -3.14 -33.04 16.15
N ALA A 428 -1.91 -32.74 15.75
CA ALA A 428 -1.30 -33.04 14.46
C ALA A 428 -0.26 -34.15 14.60
N GLU A 429 0.10 -34.79 13.49
CA GLU A 429 1.13 -35.84 13.49
C GLU A 429 2.53 -35.27 13.72
N MET A 430 2.81 -34.09 13.15
CA MET A 430 4.10 -33.42 13.28
C MET A 430 3.91 -31.90 13.29
N THR A 431 4.68 -31.24 14.14
CA THR A 431 4.83 -29.77 14.15
C THR A 431 5.91 -29.36 13.15
N SER A 432 5.58 -28.49 12.19
CA SER A 432 6.47 -28.12 11.09
C SER A 432 7.19 -26.80 11.35
N LEU A 433 6.48 -25.77 11.78
CA LEU A 433 7.00 -24.42 11.99
C LEU A 433 6.48 -23.81 13.29
N LEU A 434 7.31 -22.95 13.88
CA LEU A 434 7.00 -22.20 15.09
C LEU A 434 7.33 -20.72 14.88
N LEU A 435 6.44 -19.83 15.28
CA LEU A 435 6.66 -18.39 15.19
C LEU A 435 6.05 -17.66 16.39
N PHE A 436 6.89 -17.02 17.19
CA PHE A 436 6.45 -16.15 18.28
C PHE A 436 5.98 -14.80 17.76
N HIS A 437 4.98 -14.21 18.41
CA HIS A 437 4.68 -12.79 18.24
C HIS A 437 5.67 -11.94 19.07
N PRO A 438 6.27 -10.87 18.54
CA PRO A 438 7.35 -10.15 19.24
C PRO A 438 6.91 -9.30 20.46
N TYR A 439 5.63 -8.96 20.54
CA TYR A 439 5.07 -8.05 21.57
C TYR A 439 3.88 -8.62 22.34
N GLU A 440 3.25 -9.67 21.83
CA GLU A 440 2.02 -10.24 22.39
C GLU A 440 2.32 -11.67 22.82
N THR A 441 1.51 -12.23 23.71
CA THR A 441 1.73 -13.56 24.31
C THR A 441 1.26 -14.69 23.40
N MET A 442 1.58 -14.61 22.11
CA MET A 442 1.10 -15.51 21.08
C MET A 442 2.22 -16.36 20.48
N LEU A 443 1.93 -17.63 20.26
CA LEU A 443 2.76 -18.57 19.52
C LEU A 443 1.94 -19.20 18.39
N LEU A 444 2.41 -19.04 17.17
CA LEU A 444 1.89 -19.75 16.01
C LEU A 444 2.61 -21.07 15.84
N VAL A 445 1.82 -22.13 15.65
CA VAL A 445 2.28 -23.48 15.36
C VAL A 445 1.65 -23.89 14.04
N ALA A 446 2.48 -24.25 13.06
CA ALA A 446 2.01 -24.88 11.84
C ALA A 446 2.25 -26.39 11.88
N ASP A 447 1.37 -27.14 11.24
CA ASP A 447 1.49 -28.58 11.06
C ASP A 447 1.93 -28.97 9.64
N GLU A 448 2.01 -30.27 9.37
CA GLU A 448 2.28 -30.83 8.03
C GLU A 448 1.07 -30.74 7.07
N LYS A 449 -0.15 -30.53 7.60
CA LYS A 449 -1.42 -30.50 6.84
C LYS A 449 -1.92 -29.06 6.58
N ASP A 450 -1.01 -28.09 6.61
CA ASP A 450 -1.26 -26.66 6.39
C ASP A 450 -2.27 -26.00 7.32
N GLN A 451 -2.49 -26.57 8.51
CA GLN A 451 -3.19 -25.93 9.60
C GLN A 451 -2.22 -25.07 10.41
N ILE A 452 -2.67 -23.85 10.68
CA ILE A 452 -1.99 -22.89 11.54
C ILE A 452 -2.86 -22.74 12.79
N SER A 453 -2.27 -23.10 13.92
CA SER A 453 -2.86 -23.01 15.25
C SER A 453 -2.22 -21.86 16.01
N LEU A 454 -3.06 -20.98 16.58
CA LEU A 454 -2.63 -19.88 17.45
C LEU A 454 -2.81 -20.30 18.91
N TYR A 455 -1.73 -20.22 19.68
CA TYR A 455 -1.72 -20.50 21.12
C TYR A 455 -1.39 -19.24 21.91
N ASN A 456 -2.09 -19.05 23.02
CA ASN A 456 -1.66 -18.09 24.04
C ASN A 456 -0.84 -18.84 25.08
N PHE A 457 0.48 -18.67 25.04
CA PHE A 457 1.41 -19.49 25.82
C PHE A 457 1.64 -18.95 27.25
N GLU A 458 1.11 -17.78 27.59
CA GLU A 458 1.35 -17.12 28.88
C GLU A 458 0.09 -16.98 29.73
N GLU A 459 -1.04 -16.55 29.15
CA GLU A 459 -2.24 -16.25 29.94
C GLU A 459 -3.16 -17.47 30.11
N THR A 460 -3.45 -18.18 29.03
CA THR A 460 -4.45 -19.27 29.04
C THR A 460 -3.86 -20.65 28.83
N GLU A 461 -2.64 -20.75 28.29
CA GLU A 461 -2.00 -22.01 27.86
C GLU A 461 -2.90 -22.86 26.94
N THR A 462 -3.83 -22.21 26.26
CA THR A 462 -4.82 -22.87 25.39
C THR A 462 -4.68 -22.43 23.94
N LYS A 463 -5.20 -23.30 23.07
CA LYS A 463 -5.42 -22.99 21.66
C LYS A 463 -6.54 -21.96 21.53
N VAL A 464 -6.21 -20.82 20.92
CA VAL A 464 -7.12 -19.70 20.69
C VAL A 464 -7.88 -19.89 19.38
N LEU A 465 -7.16 -20.23 18.30
CA LEU A 465 -7.70 -20.31 16.95
C LEU A 465 -6.97 -21.41 16.16
N SER A 466 -7.67 -22.04 15.23
CA SER A 466 -7.10 -22.92 14.21
C SER A 466 -7.68 -22.53 12.86
N PHE A 467 -6.84 -22.42 11.84
CA PHE A 467 -7.31 -22.23 10.47
C PHE A 467 -6.37 -22.89 9.47
N GLY A 468 -6.92 -23.30 8.33
CA GLY A 468 -6.13 -23.86 7.23
C GLY A 468 -5.67 -22.79 6.24
N ASN A 469 -4.43 -22.91 5.75
CA ASN A 469 -3.89 -22.03 4.72
C ASN A 469 -4.54 -22.24 3.33
N LYS A 470 -5.38 -23.27 3.15
CA LYS A 470 -6.07 -23.62 1.89
C LYS A 470 -5.11 -23.77 0.71
N ASN A 471 -4.07 -24.57 0.89
CA ASN A 471 -3.11 -24.89 -0.17
C ASN A 471 -3.65 -25.99 -1.10
N PRO A 472 -3.13 -26.08 -2.34
CA PRO A 472 -3.44 -27.21 -3.21
C PRO A 472 -2.97 -28.53 -2.59
N PRO A 473 -3.65 -29.65 -2.87
CA PRO A 473 -3.29 -30.94 -2.29
C PRO A 473 -1.85 -31.33 -2.69
N GLY A 474 -1.03 -31.69 -1.70
CA GLY A 474 0.37 -32.05 -1.90
C GLY A 474 1.36 -30.89 -1.76
N SER A 475 0.87 -29.65 -1.61
CA SER A 475 1.68 -28.53 -1.14
C SER A 475 1.74 -28.52 0.38
N ARG A 476 2.79 -27.94 0.95
CA ARG A 476 2.99 -27.75 2.39
C ARG A 476 3.48 -26.34 2.72
N LEU A 477 3.19 -25.89 3.93
CA LEU A 477 3.70 -24.65 4.49
C LEU A 477 5.18 -24.80 4.86
N THR A 478 6.00 -23.82 4.46
CA THR A 478 7.47 -23.90 4.62
C THR A 478 8.08 -22.67 5.26
N SER A 479 7.40 -21.53 5.24
CA SER A 479 7.87 -20.32 5.92
C SER A 479 6.73 -19.49 6.49
N LEU A 480 7.00 -18.84 7.62
CA LEU A 480 6.11 -17.92 8.32
C LEU A 480 6.90 -16.67 8.72
N ASN A 481 6.34 -15.48 8.51
CA ASN A 481 6.92 -14.23 9.03
C ASN A 481 5.81 -13.25 9.46
N TRP A 482 6.13 -12.38 10.42
CA TRP A 482 5.28 -11.23 10.74
C TRP A 482 5.69 -10.01 9.90
N ILE A 483 4.68 -9.23 9.48
CA ILE A 483 4.83 -7.89 8.93
C ILE A 483 4.20 -6.91 9.91
N ASN A 484 4.77 -5.71 10.07
CA ASN A 484 4.25 -4.64 10.92
C ASN A 484 4.09 -5.02 12.40
N GLU A 485 5.06 -5.75 12.93
CA GLU A 485 5.04 -6.34 14.27
C GLU A 485 4.65 -5.36 15.40
N ALA A 486 5.01 -4.07 15.28
CA ALA A 486 4.81 -3.06 16.32
C ALA A 486 3.38 -2.50 16.40
N GLU A 487 2.64 -2.51 15.28
CA GLU A 487 1.35 -1.86 15.12
C GLU A 487 0.25 -2.91 14.91
N GLU A 488 -0.22 -3.05 13.67
CA GLU A 488 -1.13 -4.09 13.19
C GLU A 488 -0.35 -5.21 12.52
N SER A 489 -0.04 -6.25 13.30
CA SER A 489 0.73 -7.39 12.83
C SER A 489 -0.06 -8.19 11.80
N LEU A 490 0.59 -8.44 10.66
CA LEU A 490 0.07 -9.28 9.58
C LEU A 490 0.91 -10.55 9.48
N LEU A 491 0.23 -11.68 9.31
CA LEU A 491 0.90 -12.97 9.17
C LEU A 491 1.14 -13.28 7.70
N THR A 492 2.37 -13.60 7.34
CA THR A 492 2.70 -14.10 6.00
C THR A 492 2.95 -15.60 6.06
N CYS A 493 2.35 -16.32 5.11
CA CYS A 493 2.41 -17.76 4.99
C CYS A 493 2.98 -18.11 3.62
N GLY A 494 4.15 -18.75 3.62
CA GLY A 494 4.84 -19.21 2.41
C GLY A 494 4.68 -20.71 2.22
N SER A 495 4.12 -21.09 1.07
CA SER A 495 3.89 -22.47 0.68
C SER A 495 4.92 -22.94 -0.35
N ASP A 496 5.22 -24.24 -0.37
CA ASP A 496 6.19 -24.83 -1.31
C ASP A 496 5.75 -24.80 -2.79
N ASP A 497 4.52 -24.38 -3.08
CA ASP A 497 4.03 -24.05 -4.43
C ASP A 497 4.50 -22.67 -4.92
N GLY A 498 5.25 -21.94 -4.09
CA GLY A 498 5.78 -20.62 -4.40
C GLY A 498 4.80 -19.49 -4.15
N VAL A 499 3.65 -19.78 -3.53
CA VAL A 499 2.62 -18.79 -3.17
C VAL A 499 2.88 -18.22 -1.78
N ILE A 500 2.76 -16.89 -1.67
CA ILE A 500 2.74 -16.17 -0.40
C ILE A 500 1.32 -15.68 -0.15
N LYS A 501 0.77 -15.97 1.03
CA LYS A 501 -0.53 -15.49 1.51
C LYS A 501 -0.32 -14.58 2.72
N ILE A 502 -1.07 -13.49 2.79
CA ILE A 502 -0.99 -12.51 3.88
C ILE A 502 -2.34 -12.44 4.59
N TYR A 503 -2.35 -12.67 5.89
CA TYR A 503 -3.54 -12.70 6.74
C TYR A 503 -3.60 -11.54 7.73
N HIS A 504 -4.81 -11.06 7.99
CA HIS A 504 -5.14 -10.03 8.98
C HIS A 504 -6.12 -10.55 10.04
N GLY A 505 -6.17 -9.85 11.18
CA GLY A 505 -7.02 -10.20 12.32
C GLY A 505 -6.32 -11.06 13.38
N LEU A 506 -4.99 -11.25 13.28
CA LEU A 506 -4.17 -12.01 14.23
C LEU A 506 -3.25 -11.10 15.08
N HIS A 507 -3.62 -9.84 15.25
CA HIS A 507 -2.80 -8.84 15.94
C HIS A 507 -2.99 -8.84 17.47
N SER A 508 -3.99 -9.57 17.99
CA SER A 508 -4.30 -9.67 19.41
C SER A 508 -4.49 -11.13 19.85
N PRO A 509 -4.20 -11.47 21.11
CA PRO A 509 -4.42 -12.81 21.67
C PRO A 509 -5.90 -13.21 21.73
N HIS A 510 -6.80 -12.24 21.55
CA HIS A 510 -8.25 -12.45 21.40
C HIS A 510 -8.68 -11.96 20.01
N PRO A 511 -8.56 -12.82 18.98
CA PRO A 511 -9.03 -12.53 17.64
C PRO A 511 -10.53 -12.29 17.59
N SER A 512 -11.00 -11.51 16.60
CA SER A 512 -12.42 -11.35 16.32
C SER A 512 -13.00 -12.60 15.64
N ILE A 513 -14.32 -12.79 15.70
CA ILE A 513 -15.02 -13.98 15.18
C ILE A 513 -14.74 -14.22 13.67
N ASP A 514 -14.57 -13.16 12.89
CA ASP A 514 -14.31 -13.25 11.44
C ASP A 514 -12.82 -13.45 11.08
N SER A 515 -11.92 -13.58 12.05
CA SER A 515 -10.49 -13.73 11.79
C SER A 515 -10.09 -15.21 11.70
N PRO A 516 -9.12 -15.56 10.83
CA PRO A 516 -8.27 -14.67 10.05
C PRO A 516 -8.83 -14.35 8.66
N LYS A 517 -8.67 -13.10 8.21
CA LYS A 517 -9.06 -12.66 6.87
C LYS A 517 -7.85 -12.65 5.94
N LEU A 518 -7.96 -13.29 4.78
CA LEU A 518 -6.93 -13.22 3.74
C LEU A 518 -6.94 -11.81 3.13
N LEU A 519 -5.82 -11.09 3.21
CA LEU A 519 -5.67 -9.75 2.64
C LEU A 519 -5.18 -9.77 1.20
N SER A 520 -4.14 -10.55 0.94
CA SER A 520 -3.47 -10.62 -0.36
C SER A 520 -2.80 -11.98 -0.52
N ALA A 521 -2.74 -12.46 -1.75
CA ALA A 521 -2.03 -13.67 -2.11
C ALA A 521 -1.40 -13.49 -3.49
N PHE A 522 -0.14 -13.87 -3.64
CA PHE A 522 0.56 -13.77 -4.92
C PHE A 522 1.60 -14.88 -5.07
N VAL A 523 1.90 -15.22 -6.32
CA VAL A 523 2.93 -16.21 -6.65
C VAL A 523 4.29 -15.52 -6.60
N ALA A 524 5.04 -15.76 -5.53
CA ALA A 524 6.34 -15.15 -5.30
C ALA A 524 7.46 -15.82 -6.09
N VAL A 525 7.39 -17.15 -6.25
CA VAL A 525 8.36 -17.96 -7.01
C VAL A 525 7.60 -18.93 -7.91
N PRO A 526 7.26 -18.54 -9.16
CA PRO A 526 6.44 -19.37 -10.04
C PRO A 526 7.13 -20.66 -10.53
N ASP A 527 8.46 -20.70 -10.42
CA ASP A 527 9.28 -21.82 -10.87
C ASP A 527 9.34 -22.95 -9.82
N LEU A 528 8.73 -22.75 -8.65
CA LEU A 528 8.75 -23.71 -7.56
C LEU A 528 7.68 -24.79 -7.80
N VAL A 529 8.10 -26.05 -7.76
CA VAL A 529 7.20 -27.20 -7.91
C VAL A 529 6.93 -27.77 -6.52
N PRO A 530 5.65 -27.93 -6.11
CA PRO A 530 5.29 -28.56 -4.85
C PRO A 530 5.90 -29.96 -4.76
N GLY A 531 6.47 -30.29 -3.60
CA GLY A 531 7.21 -31.53 -3.49
C GLY A 531 7.58 -31.89 -2.07
N THR A 532 7.54 -33.19 -1.78
CA THR A 532 7.95 -33.71 -0.46
C THR A 532 9.45 -33.56 -0.20
N ARG A 533 10.26 -33.38 -1.25
CA ARG A 533 11.72 -33.20 -1.19
C ARG A 533 12.12 -31.77 -1.59
N GLY A 534 13.03 -31.19 -0.82
CA GLY A 534 13.53 -29.82 -1.03
C GLY A 534 13.16 -28.89 0.12
N SER A 535 13.73 -27.68 0.11
CA SER A 535 13.49 -26.66 1.13
C SER A 535 12.11 -26.00 1.02
N GLY A 536 11.45 -26.12 -0.14
CA GLY A 536 10.22 -25.40 -0.45
C GLY A 536 10.47 -23.90 -0.60
N LEU A 537 9.53 -23.07 -0.15
CA LEU A 537 9.62 -21.61 -0.23
C LEU A 537 10.22 -21.05 1.06
N VAL A 538 11.39 -20.44 0.92
CA VAL A 538 12.05 -19.71 2.00
C VAL A 538 11.76 -18.23 1.81
N MET A 539 11.35 -17.54 2.88
CA MET A 539 11.05 -16.11 2.88
C MET A 539 11.94 -15.36 3.86
N ASN A 540 12.33 -14.14 3.52
CA ASN A 540 12.98 -13.21 4.42
C ASN A 540 12.39 -11.80 4.25
N TRP A 541 11.87 -11.24 5.35
CA TRP A 541 11.21 -9.94 5.36
C TRP A 541 12.16 -8.84 5.88
N GLN A 542 12.20 -7.70 5.17
CA GLN A 542 12.89 -6.49 5.60
C GLN A 542 11.87 -5.36 5.85
N GLN A 543 11.49 -5.16 7.11
CA GLN A 543 10.45 -4.20 7.52
C GLN A 543 10.77 -2.76 7.07
N GLN A 544 11.99 -2.27 7.30
CA GLN A 544 12.37 -0.88 6.98
C GLN A 544 12.43 -0.61 5.48
N ALA A 545 12.87 -1.60 4.69
CA ALA A 545 12.95 -1.49 3.24
C ALA A 545 11.60 -1.73 2.54
N GLY A 546 10.63 -2.36 3.23
CA GLY A 546 9.39 -2.82 2.62
C GLY A 546 9.58 -3.95 1.61
N ALA A 547 10.72 -4.66 1.69
CA ALA A 547 11.13 -5.67 0.72
C ALA A 547 11.02 -7.09 1.29
N MET A 548 10.41 -7.99 0.54
CA MET A 548 10.32 -9.40 0.85
C MET A 548 11.14 -10.22 -0.15
N TYR A 549 12.12 -10.97 0.34
CA TYR A 549 12.91 -11.89 -0.47
C TYR A 549 12.32 -13.29 -0.39
N ALA A 550 12.12 -13.89 -1.55
CA ALA A 550 11.55 -15.21 -1.70
C ALA A 550 12.46 -16.07 -2.59
N GLY A 551 12.80 -17.25 -2.11
CA GLY A 551 13.66 -18.21 -2.78
C GLY A 551 13.31 -19.64 -2.38
N GLY A 552 14.08 -20.62 -2.84
CA GLY A 552 13.77 -22.01 -2.56
C GLY A 552 14.50 -22.95 -3.51
N ASN A 553 13.80 -23.95 -4.01
CA ASN A 553 14.28 -24.83 -5.08
C ASN A 553 14.18 -24.17 -6.48
N SER A 554 14.67 -22.95 -6.59
CA SER A 554 14.76 -22.18 -7.84
C SER A 554 16.16 -21.60 -7.99
N SER A 555 16.62 -21.46 -9.24
CA SER A 555 17.90 -20.81 -9.57
C SER A 555 17.85 -19.28 -9.46
N MET A 556 16.72 -18.72 -9.03
CA MET A 556 16.51 -17.29 -8.85
C MET A 556 16.04 -16.97 -7.43
N LEU A 557 16.64 -15.94 -6.83
CA LEU A 557 16.16 -15.26 -5.63
C LEU A 557 15.38 -14.02 -6.04
N ARG A 558 14.10 -13.92 -5.68
CA ARG A 558 13.23 -12.81 -6.08
C ARG A 558 13.01 -11.85 -4.92
N GLY A 559 13.13 -10.56 -5.17
CA GLY A 559 12.84 -9.47 -4.24
C GLY A 559 11.53 -8.77 -4.64
N TRP A 560 10.59 -8.72 -3.70
CA TRP A 560 9.28 -8.12 -3.86
C TRP A 560 9.18 -6.85 -3.04
N ASP A 561 8.88 -5.73 -3.68
CA ASP A 561 8.44 -4.53 -2.97
C ASP A 561 6.96 -4.71 -2.64
N LEU A 562 6.67 -4.93 -1.37
CA LEU A 562 5.30 -5.16 -0.90
C LEU A 562 4.48 -3.86 -0.91
N ARG A 563 5.09 -2.68 -0.91
CA ARG A 563 4.35 -1.40 -1.03
C ARG A 563 3.74 -1.24 -2.42
N GLN A 564 4.46 -1.72 -3.44
CA GLN A 564 4.04 -1.67 -4.84
C GLN A 564 3.44 -2.99 -5.35
N GLU A 565 3.50 -4.05 -4.54
CA GLU A 565 3.13 -5.43 -4.90
C GLU A 565 3.81 -5.89 -6.20
N LYS A 566 5.08 -5.55 -6.35
CA LYS A 566 5.84 -5.79 -7.58
C LYS A 566 7.13 -6.52 -7.28
N CYS A 567 7.42 -7.53 -8.11
CA CYS A 567 8.76 -8.13 -8.16
C CYS A 567 9.72 -7.07 -8.74
N THR A 568 10.55 -6.50 -7.88
CA THR A 568 11.52 -5.46 -8.25
C THR A 568 12.84 -6.06 -8.70
N VAL A 569 13.21 -7.20 -8.12
CA VAL A 569 14.53 -7.81 -8.31
C VAL A 569 14.41 -9.30 -8.55
N ALA A 570 15.17 -9.82 -9.51
CA ALA A 570 15.42 -11.25 -9.69
C ALA A 570 16.93 -11.47 -9.77
N LEU A 571 17.50 -12.13 -8.76
CA LEU A 571 18.93 -12.37 -8.60
C LEU A 571 19.26 -13.83 -8.93
N PRO A 572 20.12 -14.12 -9.91
CA PRO A 572 20.55 -15.49 -10.18
C PRO A 572 21.36 -16.02 -9.00
N THR A 573 20.98 -17.19 -8.48
CA THR A 573 21.71 -17.83 -7.37
C THR A 573 23.10 -18.29 -7.76
N GLN A 574 23.36 -18.50 -9.07
CA GLN A 574 24.57 -19.08 -9.65
C GLN A 574 24.86 -20.52 -9.15
N THR A 575 23.82 -21.26 -8.78
CA THR A 575 23.87 -22.68 -8.40
C THR A 575 22.51 -23.34 -8.63
N ASP A 576 22.53 -24.64 -8.90
CA ASP A 576 21.33 -25.46 -9.04
C ASP A 576 20.83 -26.01 -7.69
N SER A 577 21.57 -25.75 -6.61
CA SER A 577 21.17 -26.15 -5.26
C SER A 577 20.07 -25.22 -4.73
N CYS A 578 19.10 -25.79 -4.02
CA CYS A 578 18.04 -25.03 -3.39
C CYS A 578 18.57 -24.11 -2.26
N ILE A 579 17.92 -22.94 -2.11
CA ILE A 579 18.08 -22.07 -0.95
C ILE A 579 17.34 -22.70 0.21
N THR A 580 18.02 -22.89 1.34
CA THR A 580 17.50 -23.61 2.51
C THR A 580 17.22 -22.69 3.69
N SER A 581 17.92 -21.57 3.79
CA SER A 581 17.72 -20.56 4.82
C SER A 581 18.15 -19.19 4.30
N MET A 582 17.56 -18.12 4.85
CA MET A 582 17.89 -16.74 4.49
C MET A 582 17.90 -15.85 5.72
N ALA A 583 18.84 -14.92 5.75
CA ALA A 583 18.93 -13.88 6.76
C ALA A 583 19.28 -12.54 6.12
N SER A 584 18.85 -11.46 6.74
CA SER A 584 19.28 -10.12 6.38
C SER A 584 19.40 -9.24 7.61
N ASP A 585 20.13 -8.12 7.45
CA ASP A 585 20.28 -7.10 8.48
C ASP A 585 19.41 -5.90 8.08
N GLU A 586 18.52 -5.46 8.98
CA GLU A 586 17.67 -4.29 8.73
C GLU A 586 18.48 -3.00 8.54
N SER A 587 19.68 -2.91 9.12
CA SER A 587 20.53 -1.72 9.02
C SER A 587 21.13 -1.53 7.61
N ILE A 588 21.20 -2.60 6.81
CA ILE A 588 21.77 -2.59 5.46
C ILE A 588 20.71 -3.10 4.48
N PRO A 589 19.80 -2.22 3.99
CA PRO A 589 18.75 -2.63 3.08
C PRO A 589 19.33 -3.17 1.77
N GLY A 590 18.71 -4.23 1.25
CA GLY A 590 19.10 -4.85 0.00
C GLY A 590 20.20 -5.91 0.10
N MET A 591 20.82 -6.09 1.26
CA MET A 591 21.77 -7.18 1.48
C MET A 591 21.07 -8.40 2.08
N VAL A 592 21.29 -9.58 1.50
CA VAL A 592 20.69 -10.85 1.95
C VAL A 592 21.73 -11.95 1.92
N VAL A 593 21.80 -12.74 2.99
CA VAL A 593 22.65 -13.93 3.05
C VAL A 593 21.74 -15.15 2.91
N ALA A 594 22.04 -16.01 1.93
CA ALA A 594 21.31 -17.25 1.71
C ALA A 594 22.23 -18.45 1.90
N GLY A 595 21.74 -19.45 2.63
CA GLY A 595 22.35 -20.78 2.72
C GLY A 595 21.74 -21.75 1.71
N PHE A 596 22.57 -22.64 1.19
CA PHE A 596 22.22 -23.58 0.14
C PHE A 596 22.29 -25.03 0.61
N GLY A 597 21.58 -25.90 -0.11
CA GLY A 597 21.57 -27.34 0.14
C GLY A 597 22.94 -28.03 -0.06
N ASP A 598 23.84 -27.42 -0.85
CA ASP A 598 25.22 -27.88 -1.04
C ASP A 598 26.18 -27.47 0.08
N GLY A 599 25.71 -26.73 1.10
CA GLY A 599 26.54 -26.20 2.18
C GLY A 599 27.19 -24.85 1.84
N THR A 600 27.04 -24.33 0.64
CA THR A 600 27.53 -22.98 0.33
C THR A 600 26.64 -21.92 0.96
N LEU A 601 27.25 -20.80 1.34
CA LEU A 601 26.55 -19.59 1.75
C LEU A 601 26.90 -18.50 0.75
N ARG A 602 25.92 -17.70 0.33
CA ARG A 602 26.15 -16.59 -0.60
C ARG A 602 25.56 -15.31 -0.05
N ILE A 603 26.30 -14.22 -0.23
CA ILE A 603 25.87 -12.88 0.10
C ILE A 603 25.40 -12.21 -1.19
N PHE A 604 24.13 -11.84 -1.22
CA PHE A 604 23.47 -11.12 -2.30
C PHE A 604 23.35 -9.64 -1.95
N ASP A 605 23.56 -8.80 -2.96
CA ASP A 605 23.26 -7.37 -2.89
C ASP A 605 22.28 -7.04 -4.02
N SER A 606 21.03 -6.76 -3.66
CA SER A 606 19.92 -6.52 -4.59
C SER A 606 20.04 -5.20 -5.35
N ARG A 607 20.88 -4.28 -4.86
CA ARG A 607 21.18 -2.99 -5.52
C ARG A 607 22.15 -3.13 -6.67
N SER A 608 22.89 -4.25 -6.72
CA SER A 608 23.85 -4.54 -7.77
C SER A 608 23.15 -5.14 -8.99
N ARG A 609 23.77 -5.01 -10.18
CA ARG A 609 23.26 -5.66 -11.39
C ARG A 609 23.14 -7.18 -11.16
N PRO A 610 22.12 -7.85 -11.73
CA PRO A 610 21.87 -9.29 -11.50
C PRO A 610 23.10 -10.19 -11.72
N ASP A 611 23.90 -9.91 -12.74
CA ASP A 611 25.12 -10.69 -13.06
C ASP A 611 26.19 -10.63 -11.95
N TYR A 612 26.23 -9.54 -11.19
CA TYR A 612 27.19 -9.27 -10.11
C TYR A 612 26.50 -9.16 -8.74
N SER A 613 25.32 -9.77 -8.61
CA SER A 613 24.51 -9.74 -7.40
C SER A 613 25.12 -10.55 -6.26
N VAL A 614 25.76 -11.67 -6.59
CA VAL A 614 26.54 -12.48 -5.65
C VAL A 614 27.87 -11.76 -5.36
N LYS A 615 28.02 -11.25 -4.14
CA LYS A 615 29.24 -10.53 -3.70
C LYS A 615 30.30 -11.46 -3.15
N THR A 616 29.86 -12.45 -2.37
CA THR A 616 30.75 -13.40 -1.73
C THR A 616 30.13 -14.78 -1.71
N ILE A 617 30.97 -15.80 -1.85
CA ILE A 617 30.63 -17.21 -1.69
C ILE A 617 31.51 -17.81 -0.59
N MET A 618 30.88 -18.39 0.43
CA MET A 618 31.53 -19.04 1.56
C MET A 618 31.28 -20.55 1.44
N ARG A 619 32.35 -21.37 1.46
CA ARG A 619 32.30 -22.80 1.10
C ARG A 619 32.90 -23.73 2.17
N GLU A 620 32.64 -23.44 3.44
CA GLU A 620 33.20 -24.28 4.52
C GLU A 620 32.26 -25.38 5.01
N HIS A 621 30.94 -25.23 4.90
CA HIS A 621 30.04 -26.32 5.30
C HIS A 621 30.05 -27.41 4.24
N ALA A 622 30.02 -28.66 4.70
CA ALA A 622 30.06 -29.83 3.82
C ALA A 622 28.69 -30.26 3.29
N SER A 623 27.60 -29.75 3.87
CA SER A 623 26.23 -30.19 3.58
C SER A 623 25.21 -29.12 3.94
N TRP A 624 23.95 -29.41 3.63
CA TRP A 624 22.75 -28.60 3.84
C TRP A 624 22.82 -27.65 5.03
N VAL A 625 22.67 -26.35 4.74
CA VAL A 625 22.58 -25.31 5.79
C VAL A 625 21.18 -25.31 6.38
N VAL A 626 21.04 -25.65 7.65
CA VAL A 626 19.75 -25.70 8.37
C VAL A 626 19.19 -24.30 8.59
N GLN A 627 20.01 -23.38 9.09
CA GLN A 627 19.60 -22.00 9.40
C GLN A 627 20.81 -21.07 9.22
N THR A 628 20.52 -19.86 8.79
CA THR A 628 21.44 -18.72 8.70
C THR A 628 20.84 -17.59 9.53
N HIS A 629 21.61 -16.95 10.40
CA HIS A 629 21.15 -15.84 11.23
C HIS A 629 22.22 -14.75 11.36
N ILE A 630 21.83 -13.49 11.21
CA ILE A 630 22.73 -12.33 11.32
C ILE A 630 22.42 -11.60 12.62
N TYR A 631 23.45 -11.33 13.41
CA TYR A 631 23.34 -10.45 14.57
C TYR A 631 23.32 -8.99 14.11
N ALA A 632 22.13 -8.38 14.13
CA ALA A 632 21.92 -7.00 13.71
C ALA A 632 22.94 -6.03 14.34
N GLY A 633 23.63 -5.26 13.50
CA GLY A 633 24.62 -4.27 13.92
C GLY A 633 25.96 -4.82 14.43
N ARG A 634 26.15 -6.15 14.54
CA ARG A 634 27.45 -6.77 14.93
C ARG A 634 28.29 -7.24 13.75
N ASN A 635 27.72 -7.30 12.54
CA ASN A 635 28.33 -7.92 11.36
C ASN A 635 28.76 -9.38 11.58
N GLU A 636 28.17 -10.05 12.56
CA GLU A 636 28.42 -11.46 12.89
C GLU A 636 27.29 -12.31 12.30
N LEU A 637 27.65 -13.43 11.71
CA LEU A 637 26.72 -14.38 11.11
C LEU A 637 26.94 -15.76 11.75
N LEU A 638 25.86 -16.36 12.24
CA LEU A 638 25.83 -17.74 12.72
C LEU A 638 25.13 -18.62 11.70
N THR A 639 25.75 -19.76 11.40
CA THR A 639 25.22 -20.74 10.44
C THR A 639 25.36 -22.14 11.00
N GLY A 640 24.37 -22.97 10.73
CA GLY A 640 24.40 -24.38 11.12
C GLY A 640 24.16 -25.31 9.96
N SER A 641 24.92 -26.40 9.90
CA SER A 641 24.75 -27.46 8.90
C SER A 641 24.07 -28.69 9.51
N VAL A 642 23.39 -29.48 8.67
CA VAL A 642 22.78 -30.76 9.05
C VAL A 642 23.80 -31.71 9.67
N THR A 643 25.09 -31.56 9.37
CA THR A 643 26.18 -32.37 9.97
C THR A 643 26.30 -32.19 11.48
N GLY A 644 25.71 -31.14 12.06
CA GLY A 644 25.87 -30.78 13.47
C GLY A 644 26.99 -29.76 13.73
N GLU A 645 27.65 -29.28 12.66
CA GLU A 645 28.62 -28.19 12.74
C GLU A 645 27.93 -26.82 12.71
N LEU A 646 28.36 -25.95 13.62
CA LEU A 646 28.04 -24.55 13.67
C LEU A 646 29.28 -23.72 13.31
N LYS A 647 29.10 -22.72 12.45
CA LYS A 647 30.17 -21.82 12.03
C LYS A 647 29.77 -20.37 12.25
N PHE A 648 30.70 -19.62 12.82
CA PHE A 648 30.62 -18.19 13.10
C PHE A 648 31.43 -17.44 12.05
N TRP A 649 30.84 -16.42 11.45
CA TRP A 649 31.43 -15.64 10.38
C TRP A 649 31.43 -14.15 10.72
N ASP A 650 32.46 -13.44 10.28
CA ASP A 650 32.44 -11.98 10.24
C ASP A 650 32.15 -11.56 8.79
N LEU A 651 31.04 -10.84 8.58
CA LEU A 651 30.60 -10.41 7.25
C LEU A 651 31.58 -9.43 6.58
N ARG A 652 32.48 -8.81 7.35
CA ARG A 652 33.58 -7.97 6.82
C ARG A 652 34.72 -8.81 6.25
N TYR A 653 34.93 -10.02 6.78
CA TYR A 653 35.98 -10.95 6.38
C TYR A 653 35.42 -12.36 6.07
N PRO A 654 34.49 -12.49 5.11
CA PRO A 654 33.68 -13.68 4.89
C PRO A 654 34.43 -14.89 4.27
N LYS A 655 35.75 -14.82 4.10
CA LYS A 655 36.52 -15.89 3.43
C LYS A 655 36.60 -17.16 4.26
N ASN A 656 36.80 -17.02 5.58
CA ASN A 656 36.95 -18.12 6.51
C ASN A 656 36.05 -17.89 7.72
N SER A 657 35.60 -18.97 8.35
CA SER A 657 34.90 -18.86 9.63
C SER A 657 35.85 -18.40 10.72
N VAL A 658 35.35 -17.53 11.60
CA VAL A 658 36.07 -17.07 12.79
C VAL A 658 36.20 -18.20 13.80
N LYS A 659 35.12 -19.00 13.91
CA LYS A 659 35.04 -20.13 14.83
C LYS A 659 34.17 -21.22 14.23
N SER A 660 34.55 -22.47 14.50
CA SER A 660 33.72 -23.65 14.25
C SER A 660 33.48 -24.40 15.56
N LEU A 661 32.25 -24.88 15.74
CA LEU A 661 31.79 -25.60 16.92
C LEU A 661 30.98 -26.83 16.48
N GLU A 662 31.35 -28.01 16.96
CA GLU A 662 30.56 -29.23 16.76
C GLU A 662 29.51 -29.35 17.86
N ALA A 663 28.25 -29.05 17.54
CA ALA A 663 27.16 -29.11 18.51
C ALA A 663 26.66 -30.54 18.72
N HIS A 664 26.51 -31.31 17.64
CA HIS A 664 25.98 -32.67 17.65
C HIS A 664 26.82 -33.59 16.75
N ARG A 665 26.93 -34.86 17.16
CA ARG A 665 27.45 -35.95 16.30
C ARG A 665 26.37 -36.59 15.43
N SER A 666 25.12 -36.27 15.72
CA SER A 666 23.93 -36.70 15.00
C SER A 666 23.39 -35.56 14.16
N PRO A 667 22.58 -35.84 13.13
CA PRO A 667 22.03 -34.81 12.28
C PRO A 667 21.31 -33.71 13.09
N MET A 668 21.66 -32.47 12.79
CA MET A 668 20.99 -31.29 13.34
C MET A 668 19.77 -30.99 12.48
N THR A 669 18.61 -30.91 13.12
CA THR A 669 17.31 -30.72 12.46
C THR A 669 16.83 -29.28 12.53
N ALA A 670 17.19 -28.56 13.59
CA ALA A 670 16.77 -27.18 13.80
C ALA A 670 17.88 -26.37 14.48
N LEU A 671 17.93 -25.08 14.16
CA LEU A 671 18.79 -24.09 14.82
C LEU A 671 17.99 -22.81 15.02
N ALA A 672 17.88 -22.36 16.26
CA ALA A 672 17.26 -21.09 16.62
C ALA A 672 18.29 -20.19 17.30
N VAL A 673 18.26 -18.90 16.97
CA VAL A 673 19.16 -17.90 17.53
C VAL A 673 18.32 -16.78 18.12
N HIS A 674 18.73 -16.25 19.27
CA HIS A 674 18.06 -15.11 19.88
C HIS A 674 18.66 -13.80 19.34
N ASP A 675 17.82 -12.83 18.99
CA ASP A 675 18.27 -11.59 18.33
C ASP A 675 19.09 -10.67 19.25
N TYR A 676 18.64 -10.46 20.49
CA TYR A 676 19.32 -9.59 21.46
C TYR A 676 20.25 -10.34 22.42
N ALA A 677 19.82 -11.50 22.91
CA ALA A 677 20.60 -12.29 23.85
C ALA A 677 21.66 -13.11 23.12
N PRO A 678 22.90 -13.20 23.66
CA PRO A 678 24.00 -13.92 23.03
C PRO A 678 23.86 -15.44 23.26
N ILE A 679 22.72 -16.02 22.89
CA ILE A 679 22.40 -17.43 23.04
C ILE A 679 21.80 -18.00 21.74
N PHE A 680 21.99 -19.29 21.54
CA PHE A 680 21.39 -20.04 20.45
C PHE A 680 21.11 -21.47 20.89
N ALA A 681 20.20 -22.14 20.22
CA ALA A 681 19.75 -23.50 20.53
C ALA A 681 19.79 -24.35 19.28
N SER A 682 20.41 -25.53 19.38
CA SER A 682 20.43 -26.53 18.32
C SER A 682 19.62 -27.76 18.73
N GLY A 683 18.78 -28.22 17.80
CA GLY A 683 17.96 -29.41 17.94
C GLY A 683 18.51 -30.55 17.09
N SER A 684 18.50 -31.75 17.63
CA SER A 684 18.94 -32.95 16.91
C SER A 684 17.83 -33.99 16.82
N HIS A 685 17.93 -34.81 15.77
CA HIS A 685 17.08 -35.97 15.56
C HIS A 685 17.09 -36.95 16.75
N ASN A 686 18.20 -37.02 17.50
CA ASN A 686 18.33 -37.86 18.69
C ASN A 686 17.71 -37.24 19.96
N GLN A 687 16.64 -36.45 19.83
CA GLN A 687 15.88 -35.87 20.95
C GLN A 687 16.72 -34.99 21.91
N PHE A 688 17.81 -34.41 21.39
CA PHE A 688 18.67 -33.51 22.15
C PHE A 688 18.44 -32.07 21.71
N ILE A 689 18.14 -31.19 22.66
CA ILE A 689 18.23 -29.75 22.46
C ILE A 689 19.39 -29.24 23.31
N LYS A 690 20.39 -28.66 22.66
CA LYS A 690 21.52 -28.02 23.32
C LYS A 690 21.41 -26.53 23.18
N VAL A 691 21.54 -25.82 24.29
CA VAL A 691 21.57 -24.36 24.32
C VAL A 691 22.99 -23.92 24.62
N PHE A 692 23.49 -23.02 23.80
CA PHE A 692 24.84 -22.50 23.88
C PHE A 692 24.80 -20.98 24.04
N ARG A 693 25.87 -20.46 24.62
CA ARG A 693 26.18 -19.03 24.58
C ARG A 693 26.97 -18.74 23.30
N SER A 694 26.97 -17.48 22.86
CA SER A 694 27.70 -17.02 21.66
C SER A 694 29.20 -17.34 21.68
N ASP A 695 29.79 -17.49 22.87
CA ASP A 695 31.18 -17.92 23.06
C ASP A 695 31.40 -19.42 22.82
N GLY A 696 30.35 -20.19 22.52
CA GLY A 696 30.36 -21.63 22.28
C GLY A 696 30.33 -22.49 23.55
N GLU A 697 30.15 -21.90 24.74
CA GLU A 697 29.93 -22.65 25.97
C GLU A 697 28.52 -23.26 25.97
N GLN A 698 28.40 -24.54 26.32
CA GLN A 698 27.10 -25.21 26.46
C GLN A 698 26.46 -24.80 27.80
N LEU A 699 25.37 -24.06 27.74
CA LEU A 699 24.63 -23.58 28.92
C LEU A 699 23.68 -24.64 29.47
N ALA A 700 22.90 -25.24 28.58
CA ALA A 700 21.86 -26.18 28.97
C ALA A 700 21.76 -27.34 27.98
N LEU A 701 21.32 -28.46 28.50
CA LEU A 701 21.05 -29.67 27.74
C LEU A 701 19.66 -30.15 28.13
N ILE A 702 18.71 -29.95 27.24
CA ILE A 702 17.34 -30.42 27.42
C ILE A 702 17.28 -31.80 26.77
N ARG A 703 16.95 -32.77 27.63
CA ARG A 703 16.79 -34.18 27.32
C ARG A 703 15.44 -34.61 27.88
N TYR A 704 14.63 -35.24 27.06
CA TYR A 704 13.41 -35.86 27.53
C TYR A 704 13.71 -37.30 27.97
N HIS A 705 13.37 -37.63 29.21
CA HIS A 705 13.69 -38.92 29.82
C HIS A 705 12.69 -40.01 29.41
N GLU A 706 13.20 -41.20 29.10
CA GLU A 706 12.43 -42.45 29.06
C GLU A 706 11.99 -42.86 30.48
N GLY A 707 10.91 -42.26 30.99
CA GLY A 707 10.21 -42.73 32.18
C GLY A 707 8.90 -43.42 31.78
N PHE A 708 8.52 -44.52 32.45
CA PHE A 708 7.28 -45.28 32.18
C PHE A 708 5.98 -44.46 32.36
N LEU A 709 6.07 -43.23 32.89
CA LEU A 709 4.98 -42.29 33.14
C LEU A 709 5.22 -40.90 32.50
N GLY A 710 6.30 -40.72 31.72
CA GLY A 710 6.56 -39.46 31.00
C GLY A 710 6.01 -39.52 29.58
N GLU A 711 5.31 -38.48 29.15
CA GLU A 711 4.90 -38.35 27.75
C GLU A 711 6.14 -38.35 26.85
N ARG A 712 6.13 -39.22 25.82
CA ARG A 712 7.24 -39.40 24.89
C ARG A 712 7.27 -38.20 23.95
N ILE A 713 8.35 -37.42 24.00
CA ILE A 713 8.61 -36.39 22.99
C ILE A 713 9.50 -36.96 21.89
N GLY A 714 9.06 -36.84 20.64
CA GLY A 714 9.73 -37.34 19.44
C GLY A 714 10.99 -36.56 19.08
N PRO A 715 11.69 -36.96 18.00
CA PRO A 715 12.74 -36.15 17.36
C PRO A 715 12.34 -34.68 17.20
N VAL A 716 13.27 -33.75 17.43
CA VAL A 716 13.02 -32.30 17.29
C VAL A 716 12.86 -31.95 15.82
N SER A 717 11.74 -31.31 15.45
CA SER A 717 11.47 -30.86 14.08
C SER A 717 11.84 -29.39 13.88
N CYS A 718 11.46 -28.51 14.81
CA CYS A 718 11.63 -27.07 14.71
C CYS A 718 11.92 -26.43 16.07
N LEU A 719 12.62 -25.29 16.05
CA LEU A 719 12.94 -24.50 17.23
C LEU A 719 12.72 -23.03 16.90
N ALA A 720 12.21 -22.25 17.86
CA ALA A 720 12.09 -20.81 17.73
C ALA A 720 12.37 -20.12 19.07
N PHE A 721 13.17 -19.06 19.05
CA PHE A 721 13.27 -18.14 20.17
C PHE A 721 12.23 -17.04 20.04
N HIS A 722 11.73 -16.56 21.17
CA HIS A 722 10.95 -15.32 21.17
C HIS A 722 11.90 -14.15 20.87
N PRO A 723 11.55 -13.21 19.97
CA PRO A 723 12.49 -12.17 19.51
C PRO A 723 13.07 -11.30 20.63
N ARG A 724 12.26 -10.95 21.64
CA ARG A 724 12.67 -10.07 22.76
C ARG A 724 12.84 -10.71 24.13
N ARG A 725 12.14 -11.79 24.40
CA ARG A 725 12.04 -12.41 25.72
C ARG A 725 12.75 -13.76 25.67
N LEU A 726 13.26 -14.23 26.80
CA LEU A 726 13.97 -15.50 26.89
C LEU A 726 13.00 -16.69 26.94
N PHE A 727 12.24 -16.89 25.87
CA PHE A 727 11.44 -18.09 25.63
C PHE A 727 12.01 -18.89 24.48
N LEU A 728 12.03 -20.21 24.65
CA LEU A 728 12.37 -21.18 23.61
C LEU A 728 11.15 -22.06 23.38
N ALA A 729 10.62 -22.10 22.16
CA ALA A 729 9.65 -23.11 21.75
C ALA A 729 10.37 -24.23 21.00
N ALA A 730 10.00 -25.46 21.32
CA ALA A 730 10.47 -26.66 20.65
C ALA A 730 9.29 -27.49 20.16
N GLY A 731 9.27 -27.73 18.86
CA GLY A 731 8.33 -28.63 18.20
C GLY A 731 9.03 -29.95 17.91
N ALA A 732 8.34 -31.05 18.17
CA ALA A 732 8.83 -32.37 17.83
C ALA A 732 8.00 -32.99 16.69
N THR A 733 8.44 -34.15 16.22
CA THR A 733 7.70 -34.98 15.24
C THR A 733 6.49 -35.69 15.86
N ASP A 734 6.00 -35.20 16.98
CA ASP A 734 4.75 -35.60 17.59
C ASP A 734 3.80 -34.39 17.63
N SER A 735 2.69 -34.53 18.33
CA SER A 735 1.70 -33.48 18.48
C SER A 735 2.08 -32.43 19.54
N VAL A 736 3.25 -32.54 20.18
CA VAL A 736 3.64 -31.77 21.36
C VAL A 736 4.56 -30.61 21.00
N VAL A 737 4.21 -29.43 21.50
CA VAL A 737 5.08 -28.24 21.49
C VAL A 737 5.41 -27.87 22.93
N ALA A 738 6.69 -27.89 23.27
CA ALA A 738 7.17 -27.48 24.59
C ALA A 738 7.66 -26.03 24.55
N VAL A 739 7.25 -25.22 25.52
CA VAL A 739 7.75 -23.86 25.71
C VAL A 739 8.56 -23.80 27.00
N TYR A 740 9.82 -23.37 26.88
CA TYR A 740 10.72 -23.15 28.01
C TYR A 740 10.88 -21.66 28.27
N SER A 741 10.95 -21.30 29.55
CA SER A 741 11.28 -19.96 30.01
C SER A 741 12.44 -20.01 30.99
N SER A 742 13.10 -18.89 31.19
CA SER A 742 14.02 -18.74 32.32
C SER A 742 13.33 -18.04 33.49
N ASP A 743 13.52 -18.56 34.71
CA ASP A 743 12.78 -18.17 35.93
C ASP A 743 13.21 -16.83 36.58
N ASN A 744 13.81 -15.89 35.84
CA ASN A 744 14.34 -14.66 36.43
C ASN A 744 13.47 -13.45 36.15
#